data_AF-A0A7S1KEV1-F1
#
_entry.id   AF-A0A7S1KEV1-F1
#
_cell.length_a   1.000
_cell.length_b   1.000
_cell.length_c   1.000
_cell.angle_alpha   90.00
_cell.angle_beta   90.00
_cell.angle_gamma   90.00
#
_symmetry.space_group_name_H-M   'P 1'
#
loop_
_entity.id
_entity.type
_entity.pdbx_description
1 polymer ?
#
loop_
_entity_poly.entity_id
_entity_poly.type
_entity_poly.pdbx_seq_one_letter_code
_entity_poly.pdbx_strand_id
1 'polypeptide(L)'
;MKVKYGGARDGAVEVASRTTVRELGSGRGSHHQQRRHQREQHGHRVQASSASGDDGPAGRQSESMGASGDSLSQSVGGGGCMDDTPSNWSDEQIDRAVEVRRVEGKGRCLFTRRALAPGTVVYKEEPLLVALPSLDAQLWDKLVKVNEDKPLELPPIWHFAALYSLQYMSQRDLHKCFDKCIPDPDEIAEPSPDVLRVVERLQLCPLDASPTRKGSAASISSSSKLAGGARRKDDQLQAWVHLCETGEGRTKPWTCYGYELGSQTPIHPLHYQKMLIVWRYNSFGHHTEAEGLVLYNRTSLMAHSCAASCCWLYGDNDAYVLRSRVALKEGDELTISYIGDDDLIKSTDMRREKLLGWRFICRCDRCVMPRDEARGFRCPNCNIGTTTFQDVVDDSTDVETVTEATPCDTCGSVIAPNAIKSYTTVESLYNKRLDECDKNDLEDLHAVWTEAVKIFTQHWIIAHLAGLICEGLRDVYQFDEAIHFHSIKLNYLRKVMPLASYTLAWAHEESADLCGYKIEQESSEPDAPATQTPIPMFSKLVMERAYEDARALLLLLCGESHHYTQAAVRKLDHVHSLPVHPLPSPPASTPSEAAEPDNTTHTNASAPSPPLPAETNHHHQHHQQQQRQMTPLTYHTQSHGQPNGTTTGDAGGVCAPDVLGTRLAAAAQRQAW
;
A
#
# COMPACT_ATOMS: atom_id res chain seq x y z
N MET A 1 13.01 46.67 -18.35
CA MET A 1 12.91 47.33 -19.69
C MET A 1 11.43 47.56 -20.02
N LYS A 2 11.14 48.63 -20.76
CA LYS A 2 9.84 49.27 -20.97
C LYS A 2 8.93 48.51 -21.97
N VAL A 3 7.60 48.56 -21.73
CA VAL A 3 6.47 48.61 -22.70
C VAL A 3 6.01 47.22 -23.23
N LYS A 4 4.71 46.81 -23.29
CA LYS A 4 3.50 47.46 -23.82
C LYS A 4 2.21 46.71 -23.41
N TYR A 5 1.15 47.44 -23.07
CA TYR A 5 -0.25 46.97 -23.13
C TYR A 5 -0.76 47.03 -24.58
N GLY A 6 -1.55 46.05 -25.00
CA GLY A 6 -2.28 46.04 -26.28
C GLY A 6 -3.49 45.12 -26.18
N GLY A 7 -4.68 45.67 -26.41
CA GLY A 7 -5.96 45.03 -26.16
C GLY A 7 -6.56 44.21 -27.31
N ALA A 8 -7.52 43.38 -26.88
CA ALA A 8 -8.75 42.92 -27.51
C ALA A 8 -8.71 42.27 -28.91
N ARG A 9 -9.18 41.01 -28.97
CA ARG A 9 -10.21 40.59 -29.93
C ARG A 9 -10.97 39.36 -29.44
N ASP A 10 -12.29 39.45 -29.60
CA ASP A 10 -13.31 38.45 -29.29
C ASP A 10 -13.05 37.10 -29.95
N GLY A 11 -13.23 36.05 -29.16
CA GLY A 11 -13.36 34.67 -29.59
C GLY A 11 -14.12 33.91 -28.52
N ALA A 12 -15.44 33.80 -28.69
CA ALA A 12 -16.27 32.93 -27.88
C ALA A 12 -15.77 31.49 -28.04
N VAL A 13 -15.12 30.96 -27.00
CA VAL A 13 -14.84 29.53 -26.87
C VAL A 13 -15.78 29.01 -25.80
N GLU A 14 -16.76 28.22 -26.24
CA GLU A 14 -17.56 27.34 -25.39
C GLU A 14 -16.63 26.53 -24.47
N VAL A 15 -16.69 26.84 -23.17
CA VAL A 15 -16.05 26.02 -22.14
C VAL A 15 -16.94 24.79 -21.97
N ALA A 16 -16.70 23.77 -22.78
CA ALA A 16 -17.15 22.42 -22.49
C ALA A 16 -16.45 21.96 -21.22
N SER A 17 -17.16 22.00 -20.10
CA SER A 17 -16.77 21.38 -18.84
C SER A 17 -16.58 19.88 -19.05
N ARG A 18 -15.36 19.46 -19.41
CA ARG A 18 -14.92 18.07 -19.29
C ARG A 18 -14.75 17.77 -17.82
N THR A 19 -15.83 17.31 -17.19
CA THR A 19 -15.78 16.58 -15.94
C THR A 19 -15.10 15.25 -16.24
N THR A 20 -13.77 15.19 -16.11
CA THR A 20 -13.03 13.93 -16.10
C THR A 20 -13.51 13.15 -14.87
N VAL A 21 -14.22 12.06 -15.12
CA VAL A 21 -14.54 11.05 -14.11
C VAL A 21 -13.19 10.56 -13.58
N ARG A 22 -12.89 10.90 -12.32
CA ARG A 22 -11.73 10.37 -11.58
C ARG A 22 -11.78 8.85 -11.66
N GLU A 23 -10.70 8.26 -12.19
CA GLU A 23 -10.47 6.81 -12.20
C GLU A 23 -10.53 6.26 -10.77
N LEU A 24 -11.67 5.67 -10.41
CA LEU A 24 -11.81 4.78 -9.27
C LEU A 24 -11.52 3.36 -9.78
N GLY A 25 -10.24 2.99 -9.83
CA GLY A 25 -9.83 1.69 -10.35
C GLY A 25 -8.48 1.25 -9.80
N SER A 26 -8.48 0.04 -9.22
CA SER A 26 -7.43 -0.69 -8.52
C SER A 26 -6.19 -1.07 -9.37
N GLY A 27 -5.79 -0.26 -10.34
CA GLY A 27 -4.71 -0.57 -11.29
C GLY A 27 -3.34 0.08 -10.99
N ARG A 28 -3.25 1.04 -10.07
CA ARG A 28 -2.00 1.81 -9.87
C ARG A 28 -1.01 1.20 -8.86
N GLY A 29 -1.33 0.05 -8.26
CA GLY A 29 -0.50 -0.58 -7.23
C GLY A 29 0.80 -1.23 -7.73
N SER A 30 0.96 -1.46 -9.04
CA SER A 30 2.15 -2.09 -9.65
C SER A 30 3.22 -1.08 -10.10
N HIS A 31 2.93 0.22 -10.04
CA HIS A 31 3.80 1.22 -10.65
C HIS A 31 5.22 1.27 -10.07
N HIS A 32 5.45 0.88 -8.82
CA HIS A 32 6.80 0.94 -8.25
C HIS A 32 7.71 -0.20 -8.76
N GLN A 33 7.19 -1.43 -8.91
CA GLN A 33 7.89 -2.55 -9.53
C GLN A 33 8.12 -2.28 -11.03
N GLN A 34 7.12 -1.72 -11.73
CA GLN A 34 7.20 -1.37 -13.16
C GLN A 34 8.14 -0.19 -13.45
N ARG A 35 8.13 0.89 -12.65
CA ARG A 35 9.00 2.07 -12.85
C ARG A 35 10.48 1.70 -12.74
N ARG A 36 10.86 0.73 -11.89
CA ARG A 36 12.26 0.26 -11.81
C ARG A 36 12.62 -0.67 -12.96
N HIS A 37 11.72 -1.55 -13.41
CA HIS A 37 11.98 -2.37 -14.60
C HIS A 37 12.25 -1.50 -15.84
N GLN A 38 11.58 -0.34 -15.94
CA GLN A 38 11.86 0.68 -16.96
C GLN A 38 13.15 1.48 -16.70
N ARG A 39 13.50 1.80 -15.44
CA ARG A 39 14.75 2.50 -15.08
C ARG A 39 16.00 1.63 -15.31
N GLU A 40 15.96 0.32 -15.06
CA GLU A 40 17.08 -0.61 -15.30
C GLU A 40 17.35 -0.79 -16.80
N GLN A 41 16.33 -0.70 -17.66
CA GLN A 41 16.50 -0.70 -19.13
C GLN A 41 17.13 0.62 -19.66
N HIS A 42 16.95 1.74 -18.98
CA HIS A 42 17.53 3.04 -19.37
C HIS A 42 18.93 3.27 -18.78
N GLY A 43 19.24 2.71 -17.61
CA GLY A 43 20.55 2.79 -16.96
C GLY A 43 21.67 2.07 -17.71
N HIS A 44 21.34 1.08 -18.55
CA HIS A 44 22.33 0.36 -19.38
C HIS A 44 22.67 1.04 -20.72
N ARG A 45 22.06 2.19 -21.06
CA ARG A 45 22.27 2.83 -22.37
C ARG A 45 23.20 4.05 -22.37
N VAL A 46 23.77 4.43 -21.21
CA VAL A 46 24.69 5.60 -21.11
C VAL A 46 26.18 5.20 -21.14
N GLN A 47 26.52 3.91 -21.26
CA GLN A 47 27.89 3.47 -21.49
C GLN A 47 28.00 2.56 -22.71
N ALA A 48 28.04 3.15 -23.91
CA ALA A 48 28.66 2.54 -25.10
C ALA A 48 28.84 3.59 -26.20
N SER A 49 29.86 4.44 -26.07
CA SER A 49 30.38 5.21 -27.19
C SER A 49 31.24 4.32 -28.09
N SER A 50 30.71 4.03 -29.28
CA SER A 50 31.40 3.93 -30.57
C SER A 50 32.85 3.41 -30.61
N ALA A 51 33.03 2.16 -31.03
CA ALA A 51 34.16 1.75 -31.87
C ALA A 51 33.66 0.71 -32.90
N SER A 52 33.88 1.04 -34.16
CA SER A 52 33.53 0.33 -35.39
C SER A 52 34.39 -0.91 -35.68
N GLY A 53 33.84 -1.90 -36.39
CA GLY A 53 34.61 -2.74 -37.33
C GLY A 53 34.23 -4.21 -37.45
N ASP A 54 33.59 -4.53 -38.59
CA ASP A 54 33.67 -5.74 -39.44
C ASP A 54 33.17 -7.15 -39.04
N ASP A 55 32.17 -7.57 -39.83
CA ASP A 55 32.04 -8.79 -40.65
C ASP A 55 31.98 -10.22 -40.04
N GLY A 56 30.76 -10.78 -40.09
CA GLY A 56 30.51 -11.99 -40.90
C GLY A 56 30.32 -13.35 -40.17
N PRO A 57 29.56 -14.31 -40.75
CA PRO A 57 28.61 -15.14 -39.98
C PRO A 57 28.79 -16.68 -40.11
N ALA A 58 28.19 -17.42 -39.15
CA ALA A 58 27.70 -18.83 -39.17
C ALA A 58 27.90 -19.43 -37.75
N GLY A 59 27.00 -20.15 -37.08
CA GLY A 59 25.96 -21.08 -37.52
C GLY A 59 26.33 -22.50 -37.06
N ARG A 60 25.85 -22.97 -35.90
CA ARG A 60 25.41 -24.36 -35.60
C ARG A 60 25.30 -24.69 -34.10
N GLN A 61 24.09 -25.15 -33.73
CA GLN A 61 23.74 -26.39 -33.02
C GLN A 61 24.60 -26.91 -31.85
N SER A 62 23.96 -26.91 -30.68
CA SER A 62 23.80 -28.01 -29.70
C SER A 62 24.82 -29.14 -29.68
N GLU A 63 25.37 -29.43 -28.49
CA GLU A 63 25.35 -30.77 -27.91
C GLU A 63 25.70 -30.77 -26.42
N SER A 64 24.92 -31.56 -25.67
CA SER A 64 25.04 -31.89 -24.25
C SER A 64 26.08 -32.98 -24.02
N MET A 65 26.87 -32.89 -22.94
CA MET A 65 27.35 -34.09 -22.23
C MET A 65 27.59 -33.76 -20.75
N GLY A 66 26.93 -34.53 -19.88
CA GLY A 66 27.18 -34.53 -18.44
C GLY A 66 28.34 -35.46 -18.06
N ALA A 67 28.88 -35.24 -16.86
CA ALA A 67 29.54 -36.30 -16.11
C ALA A 67 29.50 -35.97 -14.61
N SER A 68 28.89 -36.90 -13.91
CA SER A 68 28.77 -37.13 -12.48
C SER A 68 30.11 -37.36 -11.76
N GLY A 69 30.15 -37.03 -10.47
CA GLY A 69 31.22 -37.42 -9.54
C GLY A 69 30.80 -37.18 -8.08
N ASP A 70 30.21 -38.20 -7.47
CA ASP A 70 29.83 -38.27 -6.06
C ASP A 70 31.04 -38.15 -5.11
N SER A 71 30.84 -37.48 -3.97
CA SER A 71 31.47 -37.90 -2.71
C SER A 71 30.58 -37.56 -1.50
N LEU A 72 30.23 -38.61 -0.77
CA LEU A 72 29.46 -38.64 0.47
C LEU A 72 30.33 -38.25 1.68
N SER A 73 29.85 -37.37 2.55
CA SER A 73 29.97 -37.58 4.01
C SER A 73 28.95 -36.78 4.83
N GLN A 74 28.02 -37.56 5.40
CA GLN A 74 27.39 -37.50 6.72
C GLN A 74 26.87 -36.19 7.33
N SER A 75 25.57 -36.28 7.65
CA SER A 75 24.66 -35.39 8.36
C SER A 75 25.00 -35.09 9.82
N VAL A 76 24.72 -33.85 10.24
CA VAL A 76 24.21 -33.53 11.59
C VAL A 76 22.99 -32.62 11.41
N GLY A 77 21.85 -33.05 11.97
CA GLY A 77 20.54 -32.47 11.72
C GLY A 77 20.29 -31.15 12.44
N GLY A 78 19.73 -30.21 11.68
CA GLY A 78 18.93 -29.08 12.15
C GLY A 78 17.78 -28.93 11.17
N GLY A 79 16.54 -28.92 11.65
CA GLY A 79 15.34 -28.91 10.83
C GLY A 79 15.26 -27.67 9.93
N GLY A 80 15.73 -27.82 8.69
CA GLY A 80 15.50 -26.88 7.61
C GLY A 80 14.06 -27.00 7.13
N CYS A 81 13.38 -25.86 7.04
CA CYS A 81 12.11 -25.72 6.37
C CYS A 81 12.24 -26.23 4.93
N MET A 82 11.67 -27.41 4.67
CA MET A 82 11.22 -27.76 3.32
C MET A 82 10.20 -26.69 2.92
N ASP A 83 10.48 -25.91 1.86
CA ASP A 83 9.83 -26.15 0.57
C ASP A 83 10.17 -25.04 -0.44
N ASP A 84 11.23 -25.24 -1.22
CA ASP A 84 11.50 -24.50 -2.45
C ASP A 84 11.15 -25.36 -3.68
N THR A 85 10.03 -26.10 -3.65
CA THR A 85 9.54 -26.71 -4.89
C THR A 85 8.97 -25.66 -5.85
N PRO A 86 9.33 -25.74 -7.16
CA PRO A 86 8.82 -24.87 -8.21
C PRO A 86 7.34 -25.08 -8.56
N SER A 87 6.67 -26.11 -8.02
CA SER A 87 5.31 -26.45 -8.43
C SER A 87 4.26 -25.66 -7.65
N ASN A 88 3.29 -25.12 -8.38
CA ASN A 88 2.09 -24.52 -7.79
C ASN A 88 1.31 -25.55 -6.97
N TRP A 89 0.65 -25.07 -5.91
CA TRP A 89 -0.02 -25.95 -4.96
C TRP A 89 -1.39 -26.36 -5.49
N SER A 90 -1.75 -27.64 -5.30
CA SER A 90 -3.10 -28.13 -5.57
C SER A 90 -4.11 -27.51 -4.61
N ASP A 91 -5.39 -27.56 -5.00
CA ASP A 91 -6.52 -27.15 -4.16
C ASP A 91 -6.45 -27.78 -2.75
N GLU A 92 -6.13 -29.08 -2.67
CA GLU A 92 -6.01 -29.82 -1.40
C GLU A 92 -4.77 -29.42 -0.58
N GLN A 93 -3.67 -29.01 -1.23
CA GLN A 93 -2.50 -28.48 -0.53
C GLN A 93 -2.83 -27.13 0.10
N ILE A 94 -3.52 -26.25 -0.63
CA ILE A 94 -3.96 -24.94 -0.12
C ILE A 94 -4.93 -25.15 1.05
N ASP A 95 -5.95 -25.99 0.89
CA ASP A 95 -6.98 -26.21 1.91
C ASP A 95 -6.45 -26.89 3.19
N ARG A 96 -5.26 -27.52 3.14
CA ARG A 96 -4.52 -28.01 4.33
C ARG A 96 -3.73 -26.91 5.05
N ALA A 97 -3.33 -25.86 4.36
CA ALA A 97 -2.57 -24.76 4.94
C ALA A 97 -3.46 -23.63 5.47
N VAL A 98 -4.63 -23.43 4.85
CA VAL A 98 -5.55 -22.35 5.19
C VAL A 98 -6.99 -22.85 5.32
N GLU A 99 -7.84 -22.03 5.92
CA GLU A 99 -9.26 -22.29 6.00
C GLU A 99 -10.10 -21.03 5.79
N VAL A 100 -11.24 -21.22 5.16
CA VAL A 100 -12.22 -20.17 4.93
C VAL A 100 -13.20 -20.17 6.10
N ARG A 101 -13.36 -19.02 6.77
CA ARG A 101 -14.40 -18.83 7.80
C ARG A 101 -15.28 -17.64 7.42
N ARG A 102 -16.55 -17.68 7.84
CA ARG A 102 -17.42 -16.49 7.77
C ARG A 102 -17.12 -15.57 8.95
N VAL A 103 -17.00 -14.29 8.67
CA VAL A 103 -16.75 -13.23 9.65
C VAL A 103 -17.86 -12.20 9.51
N GLU A 104 -18.53 -11.89 10.61
CA GLU A 104 -19.57 -10.88 10.66
C GLU A 104 -19.04 -9.53 10.14
N GLY A 105 -19.81 -8.87 9.26
CA GLY A 105 -19.43 -7.61 8.63
C GLY A 105 -18.33 -7.69 7.55
N LYS A 106 -17.61 -8.81 7.40
CA LYS A 106 -16.55 -8.99 6.37
C LYS A 106 -16.85 -10.09 5.35
N GLY A 107 -17.95 -10.84 5.53
CA GLY A 107 -18.31 -11.94 4.63
C GLY A 107 -17.46 -13.18 4.91
N ARG A 108 -16.58 -13.56 3.98
CA ARG A 108 -15.65 -14.69 4.16
C ARG A 108 -14.23 -14.18 4.21
N CYS A 109 -13.45 -14.74 5.12
CA CYS A 109 -12.05 -14.42 5.31
C CYS A 109 -11.24 -15.71 5.36
N LEU A 110 -9.94 -15.58 5.11
CA LEU A 110 -9.00 -16.69 5.11
C LEU A 110 -8.19 -16.69 6.40
N PHE A 111 -7.96 -17.86 6.98
CA PHE A 111 -7.23 -18.04 8.23
C PHE A 111 -6.16 -19.12 8.07
N THR A 112 -5.03 -18.99 8.74
CA THR A 112 -3.98 -20.03 8.70
C THR A 112 -4.33 -21.22 9.59
N ARG A 113 -4.05 -22.44 9.13
CA ARG A 113 -4.18 -23.68 9.92
C ARG A 113 -2.90 -24.03 10.70
N ARG A 114 -1.86 -23.20 10.61
CA ARG A 114 -0.57 -23.44 11.26
C ARG A 114 0.09 -22.15 11.70
N ALA A 115 1.01 -22.24 12.66
CA ALA A 115 1.91 -21.13 12.96
C ALA A 115 2.87 -20.89 11.79
N LEU A 116 3.17 -19.62 11.50
CA LEU A 116 4.02 -19.19 10.40
C LEU A 116 5.04 -18.17 10.92
N ALA A 117 6.32 -18.39 10.62
CA ALA A 117 7.35 -17.38 10.85
C ALA A 117 7.31 -16.32 9.73
N PRO A 118 7.68 -15.05 10.00
CA PRO A 118 7.75 -14.02 8.97
C PRO A 118 8.55 -14.48 7.74
N GLY A 119 8.05 -14.14 6.56
CA GLY A 119 8.65 -14.50 5.26
C GLY A 119 8.28 -15.89 4.76
N THR A 120 7.64 -16.74 5.57
CA THR A 120 7.25 -18.10 5.15
C THR A 120 6.20 -18.04 4.04
N VAL A 121 6.37 -18.86 3.00
CA VAL A 121 5.35 -19.07 1.97
C VAL A 121 4.14 -19.76 2.60
N VAL A 122 2.98 -19.11 2.51
CA VAL A 122 1.71 -19.65 3.01
C VAL A 122 1.18 -20.68 2.01
N TYR A 123 1.05 -20.28 0.74
CA TYR A 123 0.72 -21.13 -0.41
C TYR A 123 1.10 -20.44 -1.73
N LYS A 124 1.08 -21.19 -2.84
CA LYS A 124 1.18 -20.70 -4.22
C LYS A 124 -0.07 -21.10 -5.01
N GLU A 125 -0.82 -20.15 -5.56
CA GLU A 125 -2.09 -20.42 -6.25
C GLU A 125 -2.04 -19.99 -7.73
N GLU A 126 -2.40 -20.92 -8.63
CA GLU A 126 -2.59 -20.61 -10.05
C GLU A 126 -3.89 -19.81 -10.25
N PRO A 127 -3.93 -18.89 -11.23
CA PRO A 127 -5.14 -18.16 -11.56
C PRO A 127 -6.23 -19.10 -12.08
N LEU A 128 -7.48 -18.79 -11.73
CA LEU A 128 -8.66 -19.36 -12.40
C LEU A 128 -8.75 -18.88 -13.85
N LEU A 129 -8.39 -17.62 -14.09
CA LEU A 129 -8.27 -17.02 -15.42
C LEU A 129 -7.36 -15.79 -15.36
N VAL A 130 -6.46 -15.67 -16.34
CA VAL A 130 -5.74 -14.43 -16.67
C VAL A 130 -6.44 -13.83 -17.88
N ALA A 131 -7.34 -12.86 -17.67
CA ALA A 131 -8.08 -12.21 -18.73
C ALA A 131 -7.19 -11.17 -19.43
N LEU A 132 -6.79 -11.47 -20.66
CA LEU A 132 -6.04 -10.57 -21.54
C LEU A 132 -6.77 -10.39 -22.87
N PRO A 133 -6.72 -9.19 -23.49
CA PRO A 133 -7.26 -8.96 -24.83
C PRO A 133 -6.81 -9.99 -25.87
N SER A 134 -5.58 -10.50 -25.73
CA SER A 134 -4.98 -11.51 -26.60
C SER A 134 -5.66 -12.88 -26.56
N LEU A 135 -6.44 -13.20 -25.52
CA LEU A 135 -7.17 -14.46 -25.43
C LEU A 135 -8.30 -14.58 -26.47
N ASP A 136 -8.92 -13.45 -26.82
CA ASP A 136 -9.93 -13.35 -27.88
C ASP A 136 -9.99 -11.92 -28.42
N ALA A 137 -9.10 -11.62 -29.37
CA ALA A 137 -9.02 -10.31 -30.00
C ALA A 137 -10.34 -9.89 -30.68
N GLN A 138 -11.14 -10.85 -31.16
CA GLN A 138 -12.40 -10.52 -31.82
C GLN A 138 -13.46 -10.05 -30.83
N LEU A 139 -13.56 -10.70 -29.66
CA LEU A 139 -14.43 -10.26 -28.58
C LEU A 139 -13.97 -8.89 -28.05
N TRP A 140 -12.66 -8.73 -27.87
CA TRP A 140 -12.05 -7.47 -27.44
C TRP A 140 -12.42 -6.30 -28.34
N ASP A 141 -12.16 -6.43 -29.65
CA ASP A 141 -12.45 -5.38 -30.63
C ASP A 141 -13.92 -4.97 -30.65
N LYS A 142 -14.84 -5.94 -30.44
CA LYS A 142 -16.27 -5.63 -30.38
C LYS A 142 -16.62 -4.87 -29.10
N LEU A 143 -16.04 -5.22 -27.95
CA LEU A 143 -16.26 -4.51 -26.69
C LEU A 143 -15.69 -3.10 -26.72
N VAL A 144 -14.50 -2.92 -27.32
CA VAL A 144 -13.91 -1.58 -27.56
C VAL A 144 -14.86 -0.74 -28.39
N LYS A 145 -15.39 -1.25 -29.51
CA LYS A 145 -16.37 -0.53 -30.33
C LYS A 145 -17.65 -0.16 -29.57
N VAL A 146 -18.17 -1.06 -28.73
CA VAL A 146 -19.35 -0.75 -27.88
C VAL A 146 -19.05 0.39 -26.91
N ASN A 147 -17.83 0.45 -26.37
CA ASN A 147 -17.37 1.49 -25.47
C ASN A 147 -17.10 2.83 -26.19
N GLU A 148 -16.57 2.79 -27.40
CA GLU A 148 -16.37 3.98 -28.24
C GLU A 148 -17.69 4.63 -28.64
N ASP A 149 -18.72 3.83 -28.96
CA ASP A 149 -20.06 4.32 -29.30
C ASP A 149 -20.68 5.10 -28.13
N LYS A 150 -20.53 4.58 -26.91
CA LYS A 150 -20.89 5.25 -25.66
C LYS A 150 -20.11 4.59 -24.51
N PRO A 151 -19.38 5.36 -23.69
CA PRO A 151 -18.59 4.79 -22.60
C PRO A 151 -19.39 3.83 -21.72
N LEU A 152 -18.79 2.69 -21.41
CA LEU A 152 -19.27 1.75 -20.40
C LEU A 152 -18.87 2.27 -19.01
N GLU A 153 -19.68 1.98 -18.01
CA GLU A 153 -19.39 2.33 -16.62
C GLU A 153 -18.13 1.62 -16.10
N LEU A 154 -17.98 0.34 -16.47
CA LEU A 154 -16.75 -0.42 -16.25
C LEU A 154 -15.96 -0.52 -17.57
N PRO A 155 -14.62 -0.39 -17.52
CA PRO A 155 -13.79 -0.54 -18.72
C PRO A 155 -14.02 -1.87 -19.46
N PRO A 156 -13.79 -1.93 -20.79
CA PRO A 156 -14.07 -3.10 -21.62
C PRO A 156 -13.49 -4.42 -21.09
N ILE A 157 -12.34 -4.38 -20.43
CA ILE A 157 -11.64 -5.57 -19.91
C ILE A 157 -12.43 -6.30 -18.82
N TRP A 158 -13.31 -5.61 -18.07
CA TRP A 158 -14.09 -6.28 -17.03
C TRP A 158 -15.24 -7.05 -17.68
N HIS A 159 -15.84 -6.45 -18.72
CA HIS A 159 -16.82 -7.08 -19.59
C HIS A 159 -16.21 -8.27 -20.34
N PHE A 160 -15.00 -8.11 -20.88
CA PHE A 160 -14.25 -9.17 -21.55
C PHE A 160 -14.02 -10.36 -20.61
N ALA A 161 -13.47 -10.12 -19.43
CA ALA A 161 -13.18 -11.16 -18.46
C ALA A 161 -14.45 -11.93 -18.06
N ALA A 162 -15.55 -11.22 -17.83
CA ALA A 162 -16.82 -11.84 -17.49
C ALA A 162 -17.42 -12.70 -18.61
N LEU A 163 -17.43 -12.19 -19.84
CA LEU A 163 -17.93 -12.94 -21.00
C LEU A 163 -17.05 -14.14 -21.32
N TYR A 164 -15.72 -13.96 -21.30
CA TYR A 164 -14.77 -15.03 -21.53
C TYR A 164 -14.90 -16.13 -20.48
N SER A 165 -15.07 -15.76 -19.21
CA SER A 165 -15.35 -16.72 -18.13
C SER A 165 -16.57 -17.58 -18.46
N LEU A 166 -17.70 -16.97 -18.78
CA LEU A 166 -18.97 -17.67 -19.03
C LEU A 166 -18.92 -18.57 -20.27
N GLN A 167 -18.12 -18.20 -21.26
CA GLN A 167 -18.03 -18.89 -22.53
C GLN A 167 -17.04 -20.07 -22.50
N TYR A 168 -15.90 -19.91 -21.81
CA TYR A 168 -14.73 -20.80 -22.00
C TYR A 168 -14.21 -21.47 -20.73
N MET A 169 -14.56 -21.01 -19.53
CA MET A 169 -14.09 -21.66 -18.29
C MET A 169 -14.80 -22.99 -18.06
N SER A 170 -14.11 -23.91 -17.37
CA SER A 170 -14.70 -25.17 -16.93
C SER A 170 -15.87 -24.92 -15.96
N GLN A 171 -16.86 -25.82 -15.93
CA GLN A 171 -17.98 -25.71 -14.98
C GLN A 171 -17.52 -25.69 -13.51
N ARG A 172 -16.43 -26.41 -13.20
CA ARG A 172 -15.82 -26.40 -11.88
C ARG A 172 -15.31 -25.00 -11.51
N ASP A 173 -14.60 -24.34 -12.42
CA ASP A 173 -13.99 -23.05 -12.13
C ASP A 173 -15.01 -21.91 -12.20
N LEU A 174 -16.01 -22.02 -13.08
CA LEU A 174 -17.19 -21.15 -13.07
C LEU A 174 -17.94 -21.20 -11.74
N HIS A 175 -18.10 -22.40 -11.17
CA HIS A 175 -18.73 -22.53 -9.85
C HIS A 175 -17.93 -21.80 -8.77
N LYS A 176 -16.59 -21.90 -8.78
CA LYS A 176 -15.72 -21.14 -7.88
C LYS A 176 -15.90 -19.63 -8.04
N CYS A 177 -16.02 -19.12 -9.27
CA CYS A 177 -16.28 -17.71 -9.53
C CYS A 177 -17.64 -17.26 -9.00
N PHE A 178 -18.71 -18.03 -9.27
CA PHE A 178 -20.06 -17.68 -8.82
C PHE A 178 -20.26 -17.78 -7.31
N ASP A 179 -19.40 -18.54 -6.62
CA ASP A 179 -19.38 -18.60 -5.17
C ASP A 179 -18.67 -17.39 -4.56
N LYS A 180 -18.05 -16.46 -5.30
CA LYS A 180 -17.30 -15.31 -4.74
C LYS A 180 -18.18 -14.25 -4.08
N CYS A 181 -17.55 -13.42 -3.23
CA CYS A 181 -18.25 -12.36 -2.49
C CYS A 181 -18.68 -11.23 -3.44
N ILE A 182 -19.89 -10.73 -3.21
CA ILE A 182 -20.45 -9.58 -3.90
C ILE A 182 -20.94 -8.62 -2.80
N PRO A 183 -20.40 -7.39 -2.70
CA PRO A 183 -20.70 -6.49 -1.59
C PRO A 183 -22.17 -6.08 -1.51
N ASP A 184 -22.82 -5.93 -2.66
CA ASP A 184 -24.21 -5.48 -2.76
C ASP A 184 -25.03 -6.46 -3.63
N PRO A 185 -25.89 -7.28 -3.02
CA PRO A 185 -26.78 -8.18 -3.75
C PRO A 185 -27.73 -7.47 -4.72
N ASP A 186 -28.05 -6.19 -4.51
CA ASP A 186 -28.94 -5.45 -5.40
C ASP A 186 -28.27 -5.17 -6.76
N GLU A 187 -26.93 -5.10 -6.82
CA GLU A 187 -26.18 -4.97 -8.08
C GLU A 187 -26.35 -6.18 -9.02
N ILE A 188 -26.82 -7.32 -8.50
CA ILE A 188 -27.08 -8.52 -9.30
C ILE A 188 -28.57 -8.87 -9.39
N ALA A 189 -29.44 -8.05 -8.80
CA ALA A 189 -30.88 -8.27 -8.82
C ALA A 189 -31.45 -8.11 -10.24
N GLU A 190 -30.95 -7.13 -11.02
CA GLU A 190 -31.33 -6.90 -12.41
C GLU A 190 -30.09 -6.58 -13.28
N PRO A 191 -30.07 -6.92 -14.58
CA PRO A 191 -28.94 -6.59 -15.45
C PRO A 191 -28.81 -5.08 -15.67
N SER A 192 -27.59 -4.55 -15.62
CA SER A 192 -27.34 -3.13 -15.86
C SER A 192 -27.65 -2.73 -17.31
N PRO A 193 -27.89 -1.43 -17.58
CA PRO A 193 -28.05 -0.94 -18.95
C PRO A 193 -26.88 -1.30 -19.86
N ASP A 194 -25.66 -1.34 -19.33
CA ASP A 194 -24.46 -1.71 -20.06
C ASP A 194 -24.42 -3.20 -20.39
N VAL A 195 -24.81 -4.06 -19.45
CA VAL A 195 -24.94 -5.50 -19.69
C VAL A 195 -25.97 -5.77 -20.78
N LEU A 196 -27.16 -5.15 -20.72
CA LEU A 196 -28.19 -5.32 -21.75
C LEU A 196 -27.72 -4.85 -23.12
N ARG A 197 -27.06 -3.69 -23.17
CA ARG A 197 -26.49 -3.10 -24.40
C ARG A 197 -25.44 -4.01 -25.03
N VAL A 198 -24.54 -4.58 -24.22
CA VAL A 198 -23.51 -5.50 -24.71
C VAL A 198 -24.15 -6.81 -25.21
N VAL A 199 -25.12 -7.37 -24.48
CA VAL A 199 -25.86 -8.58 -24.91
C VAL A 199 -26.55 -8.37 -26.25
N GLU A 200 -27.21 -7.22 -26.46
CA GLU A 200 -27.87 -6.88 -27.71
C GLU A 200 -26.85 -6.73 -28.86
N ARG A 201 -25.80 -5.92 -28.66
CA ARG A 201 -24.80 -5.63 -29.71
C ARG A 201 -23.99 -6.84 -30.12
N LEU A 202 -23.68 -7.73 -29.18
CA LEU A 202 -22.94 -8.97 -29.43
C LEU A 202 -23.84 -10.16 -29.76
N GLN A 203 -25.17 -9.99 -29.73
CA GLN A 203 -26.16 -11.03 -30.00
C GLN A 203 -25.96 -12.29 -29.11
N LEU A 204 -25.64 -12.07 -27.82
CA LEU A 204 -25.27 -13.15 -26.90
C LEU A 204 -26.44 -14.00 -26.42
N CYS A 205 -27.67 -13.54 -26.61
CA CYS A 205 -28.88 -14.26 -26.26
C CYS A 205 -29.90 -14.16 -27.41
N PRO A 206 -30.49 -15.27 -27.88
CA PRO A 206 -31.60 -15.20 -28.82
C PRO A 206 -32.79 -14.54 -28.12
N LEU A 207 -33.22 -13.37 -28.60
CA LEU A 207 -34.26 -12.51 -28.03
C LEU A 207 -35.69 -13.12 -28.03
N ASP A 208 -35.85 -14.44 -28.23
CA ASP A 208 -37.15 -15.10 -28.35
C ASP A 208 -37.67 -15.78 -27.06
N ALA A 209 -37.02 -15.57 -25.92
CA ALA A 209 -37.58 -15.98 -24.62
C ALA A 209 -38.54 -14.92 -24.03
N SER A 210 -39.48 -14.42 -24.83
CA SER A 210 -40.67 -13.78 -24.23
C SER A 210 -41.50 -14.88 -23.57
N PRO A 211 -42.08 -14.69 -22.37
CA PRO A 211 -43.12 -15.57 -21.88
C PRO A 211 -44.31 -15.40 -22.82
N THR A 212 -44.41 -16.26 -23.84
CA THR A 212 -45.44 -16.17 -24.86
C THR A 212 -46.81 -16.20 -24.19
N ARG A 213 -47.48 -15.06 -24.32
CA ARG A 213 -48.90 -14.86 -24.06
C ARG A 213 -49.68 -15.76 -25.04
N LYS A 214 -49.90 -17.02 -24.68
CA LYS A 214 -50.80 -17.93 -25.39
C LYS A 214 -51.90 -18.43 -24.44
N GLY A 215 -52.99 -17.69 -24.44
CA GLY A 215 -54.28 -18.09 -23.91
C GLY A 215 -55.35 -17.33 -24.68
N SER A 216 -56.10 -18.04 -25.50
CA SER A 216 -57.08 -17.57 -26.48
C SER A 216 -58.08 -16.54 -25.94
N ALA A 217 -58.44 -15.59 -26.80
CA ALA A 217 -59.65 -14.81 -26.66
C ALA A 217 -60.88 -15.73 -26.60
N ALA A 218 -61.52 -15.79 -25.44
CA ALA A 218 -62.91 -16.17 -25.29
C ALA A 218 -63.56 -15.19 -24.30
N SER A 219 -64.64 -14.57 -24.74
CA SER A 219 -65.42 -13.55 -24.04
C SER A 219 -66.02 -14.06 -22.74
N ILE A 220 -65.75 -13.43 -21.60
CA ILE A 220 -66.70 -13.35 -20.46
C ILE A 220 -66.61 -11.95 -19.83
N SER A 221 -67.78 -11.38 -19.61
CA SER A 221 -68.10 -10.07 -19.04
C SER A 221 -67.76 -9.90 -17.56
N SER A 222 -67.44 -8.65 -17.20
CA SER A 222 -67.72 -7.94 -15.94
C SER A 222 -67.30 -8.54 -14.58
N SER A 223 -66.57 -7.70 -13.84
CA SER A 223 -66.59 -7.57 -12.37
C SER A 223 -65.77 -8.56 -11.54
N SER A 224 -64.54 -8.18 -11.17
CA SER A 224 -64.08 -8.13 -9.77
C SER A 224 -62.61 -7.67 -9.70
N LYS A 225 -62.36 -6.72 -8.79
CA LYS A 225 -61.03 -6.34 -8.32
C LYS A 225 -60.36 -7.55 -7.65
N LEU A 226 -59.05 -7.75 -7.84
CA LEU A 226 -58.12 -8.19 -6.79
C LEU A 226 -56.66 -8.09 -7.24
N ALA A 227 -55.84 -7.59 -6.32
CA ALA A 227 -54.40 -7.41 -6.41
C ALA A 227 -53.65 -8.74 -6.55
N GLY A 228 -52.56 -8.76 -7.32
CA GLY A 228 -51.71 -9.96 -7.45
C GLY A 228 -50.65 -9.86 -8.54
N GLY A 229 -49.74 -8.89 -8.46
CA GLY A 229 -48.63 -8.74 -9.41
C GLY A 229 -47.22 -8.90 -8.81
N ALA A 230 -47.06 -8.86 -7.49
CA ALA A 230 -45.74 -8.73 -6.86
C ALA A 230 -45.11 -10.04 -6.34
N ARG A 231 -45.85 -11.16 -6.23
CA ARG A 231 -45.35 -12.34 -5.49
C ARG A 231 -44.38 -13.26 -6.23
N ARG A 232 -44.20 -13.17 -7.56
CA ARG A 232 -43.39 -14.16 -8.31
C ARG A 232 -41.90 -13.81 -8.46
N LYS A 233 -41.50 -12.54 -8.30
CA LYS A 233 -40.09 -12.13 -8.36
C LYS A 233 -39.37 -12.41 -7.02
N ASP A 234 -40.06 -12.20 -5.91
CA ASP A 234 -39.53 -12.45 -4.57
C ASP A 234 -39.25 -13.94 -4.33
N ASP A 235 -40.09 -14.84 -4.83
CA ASP A 235 -39.95 -16.28 -4.58
C ASP A 235 -38.68 -16.90 -5.23
N GLN A 236 -38.20 -16.37 -6.37
CA GLN A 236 -36.98 -16.90 -7.03
C GLN A 236 -35.69 -16.38 -6.39
N LEU A 237 -35.66 -15.12 -5.97
CA LEU A 237 -34.53 -14.54 -5.26
C LEU A 237 -34.46 -15.08 -3.82
N GLN A 238 -35.59 -15.25 -3.14
CA GLN A 238 -35.65 -15.85 -1.80
C GLN A 238 -35.32 -17.35 -1.82
N ALA A 239 -35.74 -18.10 -2.84
CA ALA A 239 -35.31 -19.49 -3.02
C ALA A 239 -33.79 -19.61 -3.30
N TRP A 240 -33.21 -18.61 -3.97
CA TRP A 240 -31.77 -18.54 -4.27
C TRP A 240 -30.93 -18.16 -3.04
N VAL A 241 -31.36 -17.14 -2.27
CA VAL A 241 -30.75 -16.75 -0.98
C VAL A 241 -30.83 -17.93 -0.01
N HIS A 242 -31.98 -18.59 0.10
CA HIS A 242 -32.16 -19.77 0.95
C HIS A 242 -31.24 -20.94 0.54
N LEU A 243 -31.05 -21.21 -0.76
CA LEU A 243 -30.14 -22.27 -1.24
C LEU A 243 -28.67 -21.99 -0.93
N CYS A 244 -28.27 -20.71 -0.97
CA CYS A 244 -26.93 -20.25 -0.64
C CYS A 244 -26.67 -20.19 0.87
N GLU A 245 -27.71 -19.97 1.68
CA GLU A 245 -27.63 -19.89 3.14
C GLU A 245 -27.69 -21.25 3.84
N THR A 246 -28.48 -22.22 3.34
CA THR A 246 -28.66 -23.52 4.00
C THR A 246 -27.64 -24.59 3.58
N GLY A 247 -26.90 -24.36 2.49
CA GLY A 247 -25.88 -25.30 2.00
C GLY A 247 -26.44 -26.65 1.51
N GLU A 248 -27.77 -26.77 1.37
CA GLU A 248 -28.47 -28.00 0.96
C GLU A 248 -28.40 -28.26 -0.56
N GLY A 249 -27.81 -27.35 -1.35
CA GLY A 249 -27.67 -27.46 -2.80
C GLY A 249 -26.43 -28.21 -3.34
N ARG A 250 -25.58 -28.82 -2.48
CA ARG A 250 -24.29 -29.40 -2.91
C ARG A 250 -24.37 -30.58 -3.89
N THR A 251 -25.56 -31.11 -4.20
CA THR A 251 -25.72 -32.34 -4.99
C THR A 251 -26.47 -32.18 -6.31
N LYS A 252 -26.93 -30.96 -6.67
CA LYS A 252 -27.51 -30.72 -8.00
C LYS A 252 -26.52 -29.92 -8.85
N PRO A 253 -26.02 -30.46 -9.97
CA PRO A 253 -25.13 -29.72 -10.86
C PRO A 253 -25.83 -28.43 -11.31
N TRP A 254 -25.06 -27.34 -11.39
CA TRP A 254 -25.42 -26.09 -12.06
C TRP A 254 -25.61 -26.39 -13.55
N THR A 255 -26.69 -27.08 -13.87
CA THR A 255 -27.17 -27.21 -15.22
C THR A 255 -27.73 -25.83 -15.56
N CYS A 256 -26.86 -24.97 -16.08
CA CYS A 256 -27.31 -24.12 -17.17
C CYS A 256 -28.14 -25.04 -18.08
N TYR A 257 -29.41 -24.69 -18.29
CA TYR A 257 -30.37 -25.36 -19.17
C TYR A 257 -29.71 -26.41 -20.06
N GLY A 258 -30.06 -27.70 -19.90
CA GLY A 258 -29.35 -28.84 -20.50
C GLY A 258 -29.08 -28.74 -22.00
N TYR A 259 -28.03 -28.02 -22.38
CA TYR A 259 -27.57 -27.82 -23.75
C TYR A 259 -26.18 -28.44 -23.85
N GLU A 260 -26.06 -29.43 -24.72
CA GLU A 260 -24.78 -30.05 -25.09
C GLU A 260 -23.88 -29.02 -25.78
N LEU A 261 -22.59 -28.99 -25.38
CA LEU A 261 -21.61 -28.02 -25.87
C LEU A 261 -21.30 -28.22 -27.36
N GLY A 262 -21.77 -27.27 -28.16
CA GLY A 262 -21.27 -26.89 -29.49
C GLY A 262 -21.26 -25.35 -29.59
N SER A 263 -20.38 -24.78 -30.39
CA SER A 263 -20.05 -23.34 -30.47
C SER A 263 -21.22 -22.35 -30.21
N GLN A 264 -21.02 -21.47 -29.21
CA GLN A 264 -21.87 -20.37 -28.75
C GLN A 264 -23.10 -20.76 -27.91
N THR A 265 -22.85 -21.17 -26.67
CA THR A 265 -23.88 -21.23 -25.63
C THR A 265 -24.45 -19.82 -25.38
N PRO A 266 -25.77 -19.61 -25.38
CA PRO A 266 -26.35 -18.30 -25.10
C PRO A 266 -26.04 -17.85 -23.67
N ILE A 267 -25.56 -16.63 -23.51
CA ILE A 267 -25.22 -16.03 -22.21
C ILE A 267 -26.43 -15.29 -21.67
N HIS A 268 -26.93 -15.72 -20.51
CA HIS A 268 -28.05 -15.05 -19.84
C HIS A 268 -27.60 -13.71 -19.20
N PRO A 269 -28.34 -12.60 -19.38
CA PRO A 269 -27.96 -11.28 -18.86
C PRO A 269 -27.68 -11.24 -17.36
N LEU A 270 -28.46 -11.94 -16.53
CA LEU A 270 -28.20 -11.99 -15.08
C LEU A 270 -26.89 -12.73 -14.73
N HIS A 271 -26.53 -13.77 -15.49
CA HIS A 271 -25.25 -14.46 -15.26
C HIS A 271 -24.08 -13.56 -15.65
N TYR A 272 -24.24 -12.79 -16.73
CA TYR A 272 -23.26 -11.80 -17.15
C TYR A 272 -23.12 -10.68 -16.11
N GLN A 273 -24.22 -10.09 -15.65
CA GLN A 273 -24.20 -9.09 -14.57
C GLN A 273 -23.45 -9.64 -13.35
N LYS A 274 -23.81 -10.84 -12.88
CA LYS A 274 -23.14 -11.44 -11.73
C LYS A 274 -21.65 -11.66 -11.97
N MET A 275 -21.25 -12.18 -13.12
CA MET A 275 -19.83 -12.43 -13.41
C MET A 275 -19.04 -11.12 -13.53
N LEU A 276 -19.62 -10.08 -14.14
CA LEU A 276 -19.02 -8.75 -14.22
C LEU A 276 -18.70 -8.20 -12.82
N ILE A 277 -19.65 -8.30 -11.90
CA ILE A 277 -19.49 -7.86 -10.51
C ILE A 277 -18.48 -8.74 -9.75
N VAL A 278 -18.47 -10.05 -9.98
CA VAL A 278 -17.44 -10.95 -9.43
C VAL A 278 -16.04 -10.47 -9.80
N TRP A 279 -15.77 -10.22 -11.08
CA TRP A 279 -14.47 -9.71 -11.53
C TRP A 279 -14.15 -8.34 -10.93
N ARG A 280 -15.12 -7.42 -10.90
CA ARG A 280 -14.91 -6.06 -10.37
C ARG A 280 -14.40 -6.02 -8.93
N TYR A 281 -14.88 -6.92 -8.08
CA TYR A 281 -14.57 -6.89 -6.64
C TYR A 281 -13.54 -7.94 -6.18
N ASN A 282 -13.21 -8.93 -7.02
CA ASN A 282 -12.37 -10.07 -6.62
C ASN A 282 -11.10 -10.25 -7.47
N SER A 283 -10.95 -9.53 -8.58
CA SER A 283 -9.79 -9.63 -9.46
C SER A 283 -8.62 -8.74 -9.01
N PHE A 284 -7.44 -9.06 -9.54
CA PHE A 284 -6.19 -8.32 -9.42
C PHE A 284 -5.83 -7.75 -10.78
N GLY A 285 -5.21 -6.56 -10.82
CA GLY A 285 -4.62 -6.05 -12.06
C GLY A 285 -3.45 -6.92 -12.51
N HIS A 286 -3.29 -7.14 -13.81
CA HIS A 286 -2.16 -7.91 -14.33
C HIS A 286 -0.83 -7.17 -14.13
N HIS A 287 0.25 -7.93 -13.97
CA HIS A 287 1.54 -7.38 -13.54
C HIS A 287 2.31 -6.64 -14.64
N THR A 288 2.13 -7.03 -15.91
CA THR A 288 2.80 -6.44 -17.08
C THR A 288 1.87 -5.79 -18.09
N GLU A 289 0.58 -6.15 -18.11
CA GLU A 289 -0.39 -5.71 -19.11
C GLU A 289 -1.38 -4.75 -18.46
N ALA A 290 -1.42 -3.50 -18.92
CA ALA A 290 -2.27 -2.47 -18.34
C ALA A 290 -3.77 -2.81 -18.46
N GLU A 291 -4.14 -3.51 -19.52
CA GLU A 291 -5.51 -3.98 -19.79
C GLU A 291 -5.67 -5.47 -19.46
N GLY A 292 -5.01 -5.95 -18.41
CA GLY A 292 -5.12 -7.33 -17.95
C GLY A 292 -5.73 -7.44 -16.55
N LEU A 293 -6.52 -8.48 -16.33
CA LEU A 293 -7.03 -8.86 -15.02
C LEU A 293 -6.74 -10.32 -14.70
N VAL A 294 -6.56 -10.62 -13.42
CA VAL A 294 -6.31 -11.97 -12.93
C VAL A 294 -7.29 -12.31 -11.82
N LEU A 295 -7.91 -13.48 -11.89
CA LEU A 295 -8.82 -13.97 -10.85
C LEU A 295 -8.29 -15.27 -10.25
N TYR A 296 -8.18 -15.32 -8.92
CA TYR A 296 -7.75 -16.50 -8.15
C TYR A 296 -8.91 -17.05 -7.34
N ASN A 297 -8.81 -18.26 -6.76
CA ASN A 297 -9.89 -18.79 -5.92
C ASN A 297 -9.77 -18.32 -4.46
N ARG A 298 -8.80 -18.85 -3.71
CA ARG A 298 -8.62 -18.58 -2.27
C ARG A 298 -8.10 -17.18 -2.02
N THR A 299 -7.21 -16.71 -2.89
CA THR A 299 -6.56 -15.40 -2.73
C THR A 299 -7.57 -14.25 -2.74
N SER A 300 -8.64 -14.35 -3.54
CA SER A 300 -9.72 -13.36 -3.53
C SER A 300 -10.60 -13.38 -2.27
N LEU A 301 -10.40 -14.33 -1.34
CA LEU A 301 -11.15 -14.41 -0.08
C LEU A 301 -10.43 -13.71 1.09
N MET A 302 -9.21 -13.22 0.89
CA MET A 302 -8.49 -12.49 1.94
C MET A 302 -9.09 -11.09 2.11
N ALA A 303 -9.42 -10.73 3.34
CA ALA A 303 -9.90 -9.39 3.67
C ALA A 303 -8.78 -8.35 3.56
N HIS A 304 -9.19 -7.09 3.40
CA HIS A 304 -8.28 -5.96 3.43
C HIS A 304 -7.76 -5.67 4.85
N SER A 305 -6.47 -5.33 4.95
CA SER A 305 -5.93 -4.56 6.08
C SER A 305 -4.85 -3.58 5.62
N CYS A 306 -4.89 -2.34 6.10
CA CYS A 306 -3.82 -1.35 5.91
C CYS A 306 -2.51 -1.72 6.66
N ALA A 307 -2.57 -2.71 7.55
CA ALA A 307 -1.45 -3.35 8.22
C ALA A 307 -1.56 -4.86 8.00
N ALA A 308 -1.47 -5.26 6.73
CA ALA A 308 -1.69 -6.63 6.28
C ALA A 308 -0.79 -7.66 6.99
N SER A 309 -1.36 -8.80 7.35
CA SER A 309 -0.63 -9.94 7.92
C SER A 309 0.19 -10.71 6.87
N CYS A 310 -0.15 -10.55 5.59
CA CYS A 310 0.53 -11.16 4.48
C CYS A 310 1.03 -10.13 3.45
N CYS A 311 2.05 -10.53 2.71
CA CYS A 311 2.52 -9.89 1.49
C CYS A 311 2.48 -10.91 0.35
N TRP A 312 2.61 -10.43 -0.88
CA TRP A 312 2.47 -11.30 -2.04
C TRP A 312 3.34 -10.81 -3.20
N LEU A 313 3.64 -11.73 -4.11
CA LEU A 313 4.31 -11.47 -5.36
C LEU A 313 3.78 -12.42 -6.43
N TYR A 314 3.95 -12.04 -7.70
CA TYR A 314 3.75 -12.95 -8.82
C TYR A 314 4.95 -13.89 -8.94
N GLY A 315 4.66 -15.18 -9.08
CA GLY A 315 5.60 -16.20 -9.53
C GLY A 315 5.48 -16.43 -11.04
N ASP A 316 6.03 -17.55 -11.51
CA ASP A 316 5.92 -17.95 -12.91
C ASP A 316 4.45 -18.20 -13.30
N ASN A 317 4.10 -17.93 -14.56
CA ASN A 317 2.76 -18.10 -15.13
C ASN A 317 1.65 -17.40 -14.32
N ASP A 318 1.90 -16.19 -13.82
CA ASP A 318 0.95 -15.42 -13.01
C ASP A 318 0.53 -16.13 -11.71
N ALA A 319 1.31 -17.09 -11.21
CA ALA A 319 1.02 -17.73 -9.93
C ALA A 319 1.08 -16.70 -8.79
N TYR A 320 0.10 -16.75 -7.89
CA TYR A 320 0.06 -15.90 -6.71
C TYR A 320 0.82 -16.54 -5.56
N VAL A 321 1.96 -15.97 -5.18
CA VAL A 321 2.77 -16.45 -4.06
C VAL A 321 2.44 -15.63 -2.82
N LEU A 322 1.67 -16.22 -1.90
CA LEU A 322 1.34 -15.58 -0.62
C LEU A 322 2.45 -15.87 0.39
N ARG A 323 2.99 -14.83 1.03
CA ARG A 323 3.96 -14.93 2.12
C ARG A 323 3.42 -14.27 3.38
N SER A 324 3.76 -14.84 4.53
CA SER A 324 3.48 -14.22 5.83
C SER A 324 4.38 -12.99 6.01
N ARG A 325 3.79 -11.82 6.24
CA ARG A 325 4.52 -10.56 6.46
C ARG A 325 4.98 -10.43 7.91
N VAL A 326 4.27 -11.09 8.80
CA VAL A 326 4.49 -11.10 10.25
C VAL A 326 4.43 -12.53 10.78
N ALA A 327 4.80 -12.73 12.05
CA ALA A 327 4.60 -14.00 12.71
C ALA A 327 3.10 -14.22 12.94
N LEU A 328 2.61 -15.41 12.58
CA LEU A 328 1.20 -15.77 12.71
C LEU A 328 1.06 -17.05 13.53
N LYS A 329 0.01 -17.12 14.34
CA LYS A 329 -0.41 -18.31 15.06
C LYS A 329 -1.47 -19.06 14.23
N GLU A 330 -1.63 -20.34 14.53
CA GLU A 330 -2.78 -21.09 14.01
C GLU A 330 -4.09 -20.37 14.39
N GLY A 331 -4.95 -20.19 13.39
CA GLY A 331 -6.23 -19.51 13.54
C GLY A 331 -6.20 -18.00 13.35
N ASP A 332 -5.05 -17.37 13.11
CA ASP A 332 -4.95 -15.94 12.77
C ASP A 332 -5.50 -15.64 11.37
N GLU A 333 -6.09 -14.45 11.19
CA GLU A 333 -6.65 -13.97 9.92
C GLU A 333 -5.53 -13.59 8.93
N LEU A 334 -5.64 -14.08 7.70
CA LEU A 334 -4.76 -13.74 6.58
C LEU A 334 -5.37 -12.57 5.80
N THR A 335 -4.66 -11.46 5.79
CA THR A 335 -5.09 -10.20 5.17
C THR A 335 -4.02 -9.68 4.23
N ILE A 336 -4.46 -9.01 3.17
CA ILE A 336 -3.60 -8.31 2.21
C ILE A 336 -4.04 -6.84 2.11
N SER A 337 -3.19 -5.98 1.56
CA SER A 337 -3.64 -4.65 1.17
C SER A 337 -4.30 -4.68 -0.20
N TYR A 338 -5.41 -3.97 -0.36
CA TYR A 338 -6.09 -3.78 -1.66
C TYR A 338 -5.59 -2.52 -2.37
N ILE A 339 -4.84 -1.69 -1.65
CA ILE A 339 -4.25 -0.45 -2.14
C ILE A 339 -2.72 -0.60 -2.13
N GLY A 340 -2.04 0.05 -3.08
CA GLY A 340 -0.59 -0.04 -3.20
C GLY A 340 0.16 0.74 -2.10
N ASP A 341 1.47 0.51 -2.01
CA ASP A 341 2.33 1.14 -1.00
C ASP A 341 2.26 2.69 -1.06
N ASP A 342 2.12 3.27 -2.27
CA ASP A 342 2.00 4.72 -2.49
C ASP A 342 0.79 5.34 -1.78
N ASP A 343 -0.29 4.58 -1.61
CA ASP A 343 -1.46 5.01 -0.86
C ASP A 343 -1.41 4.52 0.60
N LEU A 344 -0.76 3.38 0.87
CA LEU A 344 -0.57 2.88 2.24
C LEU A 344 0.25 3.84 3.10
N ILE A 345 1.17 4.61 2.52
CA ILE A 345 1.95 5.61 3.28
C ILE A 345 1.15 6.86 3.64
N LYS A 346 -0.08 7.02 3.15
CA LYS A 346 -0.91 8.21 3.42
C LYS A 346 -1.76 8.04 4.67
N SER A 347 -2.42 9.12 5.07
CA SER A 347 -3.35 9.19 6.20
C SER A 347 -4.59 8.31 6.02
N THR A 348 -5.29 8.05 7.12
CA THR A 348 -6.42 7.12 7.22
C THR A 348 -7.58 7.53 6.33
N ASP A 349 -7.86 8.83 6.24
CA ASP A 349 -8.86 9.40 5.34
C ASP A 349 -8.52 9.12 3.86
N MET A 350 -7.26 9.36 3.47
CA MET A 350 -6.78 9.06 2.12
C MET A 350 -6.88 7.56 1.80
N ARG A 351 -6.52 6.69 2.74
CA ARG A 351 -6.65 5.22 2.57
C ARG A 351 -8.12 4.81 2.45
N ARG A 352 -9.00 5.37 3.28
CA ARG A 352 -10.46 5.11 3.23
C ARG A 352 -11.07 5.57 1.91
N GLU A 353 -10.70 6.76 1.40
CA GLU A 353 -11.13 7.25 0.08
C GLU A 353 -10.79 6.25 -1.02
N LYS A 354 -9.58 5.69 -1.00
CA LYS A 354 -9.16 4.65 -1.98
C LYS A 354 -9.93 3.34 -1.84
N LEU A 355 -10.38 3.00 -0.64
CA LEU A 355 -11.11 1.76 -0.35
C LEU A 355 -12.63 1.88 -0.56
N LEU A 356 -13.18 3.09 -0.75
CA LEU A 356 -14.61 3.30 -0.99
C LEU A 356 -15.15 2.43 -2.12
N GLY A 357 -14.32 2.17 -3.14
CA GLY A 357 -14.66 1.31 -4.27
C GLY A 357 -14.90 -0.16 -3.92
N TRP A 358 -14.69 -0.60 -2.68
CA TRP A 358 -15.04 -1.93 -2.15
C TRP A 358 -16.22 -1.88 -1.16
N ARG A 359 -16.86 -0.72 -0.99
CA ARG A 359 -18.09 -0.53 -0.20
C ARG A 359 -17.97 -0.92 1.27
N PHE A 360 -16.84 -0.61 1.89
CA PHE A 360 -16.68 -0.72 3.35
C PHE A 360 -15.85 0.43 3.91
N ILE A 361 -16.05 0.75 5.19
CA ILE A 361 -15.15 1.66 5.93
C ILE A 361 -14.09 0.81 6.63
N CYS A 362 -12.82 1.05 6.30
CA CYS A 362 -11.72 0.31 6.90
C CYS A 362 -11.60 0.62 8.40
N ARG A 363 -11.77 -0.42 9.22
CA ARG A 363 -11.62 -0.45 10.68
C ARG A 363 -10.51 -1.39 11.13
N CYS A 364 -9.47 -1.63 10.31
CA CYS A 364 -8.31 -2.42 10.75
C CYS A 364 -7.52 -1.67 11.83
N ASP A 365 -6.67 -2.38 12.59
CA ASP A 365 -5.91 -1.85 13.73
C ASP A 365 -5.28 -0.48 13.44
N ARG A 366 -4.66 -0.32 12.27
CA ARG A 366 -4.02 0.93 11.87
C ARG A 366 -5.00 2.09 11.61
N CYS A 367 -6.20 1.81 11.11
CA CYS A 367 -7.23 2.82 10.85
C CYS A 367 -8.05 3.20 12.08
N VAL A 368 -8.02 2.38 13.14
CA VAL A 368 -8.71 2.64 14.43
C VAL A 368 -7.75 3.05 15.53
N MET A 369 -6.45 3.13 15.24
CA MET A 369 -5.46 3.67 16.19
C MET A 369 -5.88 5.07 16.66
N PRO A 370 -5.74 5.42 17.95
CA PRO A 370 -6.12 6.74 18.48
C PRO A 370 -5.31 7.93 17.94
N ARG A 371 -4.25 7.65 17.18
CA ARG A 371 -3.39 8.65 16.56
C ARG A 371 -3.04 8.19 15.15
N ASP A 372 -3.33 9.03 14.17
CA ASP A 372 -2.88 8.83 12.80
C ASP A 372 -1.47 9.42 12.62
N GLU A 373 -0.46 8.57 12.69
CA GLU A 373 0.96 8.94 12.53
C GLU A 373 1.31 9.47 11.13
N ALA A 374 0.38 9.43 10.17
CA ALA A 374 0.56 9.95 8.82
C ALA A 374 -0.05 11.35 8.61
N ARG A 375 -0.75 11.89 9.61
CA ARG A 375 -1.56 13.12 9.48
C ARG A 375 -1.23 14.17 10.55
N GLY A 376 0.06 14.42 10.76
CA GLY A 376 0.56 15.39 11.73
C GLY A 376 0.64 16.84 11.21
N PHE A 377 0.19 17.78 12.04
CA PHE A 377 0.28 19.22 11.81
C PHE A 377 1.15 19.89 12.87
N ARG A 378 1.88 20.93 12.47
CA ARG A 378 2.70 21.73 13.37
C ARG A 378 1.79 22.51 14.30
N CYS A 379 2.04 22.37 15.60
CA CYS A 379 1.27 23.05 16.63
C CYS A 379 1.36 24.57 16.47
N PRO A 380 0.24 25.31 16.32
CA PRO A 380 0.27 26.77 16.19
C PRO A 380 0.64 27.49 17.49
N ASN A 381 0.54 26.81 18.64
CA ASN A 381 0.84 27.41 19.94
C ASN A 381 2.35 27.43 20.21
N CYS A 382 3.02 26.28 20.09
CA CYS A 382 4.46 26.18 20.36
C CYS A 382 5.35 26.16 19.11
N ASN A 383 4.79 25.98 17.91
CA ASN A 383 5.51 25.84 16.63
C ASN A 383 6.54 24.71 16.54
N ILE A 384 6.63 23.86 17.57
CA ILE A 384 7.59 22.77 17.67
C ILE A 384 6.88 21.42 17.57
N GLY A 385 5.88 21.21 18.40
CA GLY A 385 5.21 19.91 18.54
C GLY A 385 4.20 19.59 17.45
N THR A 386 3.68 18.37 17.52
CA THR A 386 2.76 17.80 16.55
C THR A 386 1.38 17.61 17.15
N THR A 387 0.34 18.00 16.41
CA THR A 387 -1.05 17.58 16.62
C THR A 387 -1.48 16.71 15.45
N THR A 388 -1.96 15.50 15.72
CA THR A 388 -2.37 14.56 14.65
C THR A 388 -3.87 14.62 14.47
N PHE A 389 -4.33 14.68 13.22
CA PHE A 389 -5.76 14.72 12.91
C PHE A 389 -6.26 13.30 12.60
N GLN A 390 -7.48 13.01 13.02
CA GLN A 390 -8.12 11.71 12.81
C GLN A 390 -9.60 11.88 12.49
N ASP A 391 -10.06 11.12 11.51
CA ASP A 391 -11.49 11.03 11.19
C ASP A 391 -12.12 9.92 12.03
N VAL A 392 -12.93 10.35 13.00
CA VAL A 392 -13.73 9.48 13.85
C VAL A 392 -15.03 9.17 13.11
N VAL A 393 -15.34 7.87 12.99
CA VAL A 393 -16.58 7.40 12.35
C VAL A 393 -17.71 7.52 13.37
N ASP A 394 -18.80 8.18 12.99
CA ASP A 394 -20.02 8.15 13.79
C ASP A 394 -20.70 6.79 13.65
N ASP A 395 -20.63 5.98 14.71
CA ASP A 395 -21.24 4.64 14.77
C ASP A 395 -22.78 4.66 14.59
N SER A 396 -23.43 5.83 14.63
CA SER A 396 -24.88 5.95 14.41
C SER A 396 -25.27 6.14 12.94
N THR A 397 -24.35 6.60 12.08
CA THR A 397 -24.66 6.89 10.68
C THR A 397 -23.80 6.12 9.68
N ASP A 398 -22.66 5.54 10.09
CA ASP A 398 -21.70 4.78 9.24
C ASP A 398 -21.30 5.51 7.93
N VAL A 399 -21.57 6.82 7.84
CA VAL A 399 -21.43 7.63 6.63
C VAL A 399 -20.80 8.99 6.94
N GLU A 400 -21.05 9.57 8.12
CA GLU A 400 -20.44 10.83 8.52
C GLU A 400 -19.20 10.60 9.41
N THR A 401 -18.10 11.25 9.05
CA THR A 401 -16.90 11.33 9.89
C THR A 401 -16.72 12.73 10.44
N VAL A 402 -16.29 12.82 11.69
CA VAL A 402 -15.87 14.08 12.33
C VAL A 402 -14.35 14.04 12.48
N THR A 403 -13.68 15.08 11.99
CA THR A 403 -12.23 15.22 12.18
C THR A 403 -11.94 15.80 13.56
N GLU A 404 -11.21 15.03 14.36
CA GLU A 404 -10.69 15.44 15.66
C GLU A 404 -9.17 15.62 15.60
N ALA A 405 -8.61 16.34 16.59
CA ALA A 405 -7.19 16.60 16.68
C ALA A 405 -6.67 16.20 18.08
N THR A 406 -5.55 15.46 18.13
CA THR A 406 -4.92 15.13 19.41
C THR A 406 -4.32 16.39 20.05
N PRO A 407 -4.18 16.44 21.39
CA PRO A 407 -3.33 17.42 22.03
C PRO A 407 -1.92 17.43 21.43
N CYS A 408 -1.27 18.59 21.44
CA CYS A 408 0.11 18.73 21.01
C CYS A 408 1.02 17.87 21.89
N ASP A 409 1.87 17.04 21.27
CA ASP A 409 2.82 16.14 21.97
C ASP A 409 3.91 16.86 22.77
N THR A 410 4.09 18.16 22.57
CA THR A 410 5.14 18.96 23.20
C THR A 410 4.58 19.91 24.27
N CYS A 411 3.53 20.68 23.94
CA CYS A 411 2.99 21.69 24.85
C CYS A 411 1.59 21.37 25.39
N GLY A 412 0.97 20.26 24.97
CA GLY A 412 -0.36 19.84 25.42
C GLY A 412 -1.53 20.68 24.91
N SER A 413 -1.29 21.74 24.12
CA SER A 413 -2.38 22.57 23.58
C SER A 413 -3.29 21.77 22.65
N VAL A 414 -4.60 22.01 22.73
CA VAL A 414 -5.61 21.41 21.87
C VAL A 414 -6.02 22.41 20.78
N ILE A 415 -6.17 21.93 19.54
CA ILE A 415 -6.68 22.75 18.44
C ILE A 415 -8.19 22.93 18.63
N ALA A 416 -8.66 24.18 18.57
CA ALA A 416 -10.09 24.46 18.64
C ALA A 416 -10.84 23.84 17.43
N PRO A 417 -12.03 23.25 17.61
CA PRO A 417 -12.75 22.55 16.53
C PRO A 417 -12.99 23.40 15.27
N ASN A 418 -13.24 24.71 15.42
CA ASN A 418 -13.40 25.64 14.31
C ASN A 418 -12.11 25.82 13.48
N ALA A 419 -10.94 25.69 14.10
CA ALA A 419 -9.65 25.80 13.42
C ALA A 419 -9.30 24.55 12.62
N ILE A 420 -9.77 23.35 13.03
CA ILE A 420 -9.53 22.09 12.33
C ILE A 420 -9.92 22.19 10.85
N LYS A 421 -11.09 22.77 10.55
CA LYS A 421 -11.57 22.97 9.17
C LYS A 421 -10.61 23.82 8.33
N SER A 422 -9.97 24.83 8.91
CA SER A 422 -8.97 25.64 8.19
C SER A 422 -7.74 24.81 7.85
N TYR A 423 -7.26 23.97 8.77
CA TYR A 423 -6.13 23.08 8.54
C TYR A 423 -6.43 22.02 7.46
N THR A 424 -7.59 21.37 7.50
CA THR A 424 -7.98 20.37 6.48
C THR A 424 -8.23 21.00 5.11
N THR A 425 -8.69 22.26 5.07
CA THR A 425 -8.77 23.04 3.82
C THR A 425 -7.39 23.26 3.23
N VAL A 426 -6.42 23.67 4.05
CA VAL A 426 -5.03 23.87 3.61
C VAL A 426 -4.39 22.54 3.18
N GLU A 427 -4.58 21.46 3.93
CA GLU A 427 -4.16 20.10 3.57
C GLU A 427 -4.67 19.70 2.17
N SER A 428 -5.95 19.95 1.90
CA SER A 428 -6.57 19.66 0.60
C SER A 428 -5.98 20.49 -0.54
N LEU A 429 -5.59 21.74 -0.27
CA LEU A 429 -4.92 22.60 -1.25
C LEU A 429 -3.51 22.08 -1.55
N TYR A 430 -2.75 21.66 -0.53
CA TYR A 430 -1.43 21.07 -0.74
C TYR A 430 -1.50 19.74 -1.48
N ASN A 431 -2.49 18.88 -1.19
CA ASN A 431 -2.70 17.64 -1.94
C ASN A 431 -2.86 17.92 -3.46
N LYS A 432 -3.66 18.93 -3.83
CA LYS A 432 -3.79 19.35 -5.23
C LYS A 432 -2.49 19.95 -5.77
N ARG A 433 -1.78 20.74 -4.95
CA ARG A 433 -0.52 21.37 -5.35
C ARG A 433 0.56 20.34 -5.67
N LEU A 434 0.55 19.17 -5.03
CA LEU A 434 1.48 18.08 -5.33
C LEU A 434 1.33 17.56 -6.77
N ASP A 435 0.13 17.62 -7.36
CA ASP A 435 -0.10 17.16 -8.75
C ASP A 435 0.64 18.04 -9.77
N GLU A 436 1.01 19.28 -9.38
CA GLU A 436 1.72 20.26 -10.20
C GLU A 436 3.23 20.29 -9.89
N CYS A 437 3.69 19.56 -8.88
CA CYS A 437 5.11 19.49 -8.52
C CYS A 437 5.88 18.58 -9.48
N ASP A 438 7.01 19.05 -10.00
CA ASP A 438 7.95 18.26 -10.81
C ASP A 438 9.32 18.21 -10.13
N LYS A 439 9.93 17.03 -10.06
CA LYS A 439 11.30 16.84 -9.55
C LYS A 439 12.36 17.65 -10.32
N ASN A 440 12.06 18.04 -11.57
CA ASN A 440 12.97 18.82 -12.40
C ASN A 440 12.92 20.33 -12.09
N ASP A 441 11.92 20.81 -11.33
CA ASP A 441 11.79 22.20 -10.90
C ASP A 441 12.11 22.33 -9.41
N LEU A 442 13.40 22.26 -9.08
CA LEU A 442 13.87 22.34 -7.70
C LEU A 442 13.61 23.71 -7.07
N GLU A 443 13.56 24.80 -7.83
CA GLU A 443 13.27 26.13 -7.30
C GLU A 443 11.85 26.19 -6.75
N ASP A 444 10.88 25.72 -7.55
CA ASP A 444 9.49 25.61 -7.14
C ASP A 444 9.32 24.65 -5.95
N LEU A 445 9.94 23.46 -6.00
CA LEU A 445 9.85 22.50 -4.90
C LEU A 445 10.38 23.05 -3.57
N HIS A 446 11.48 23.80 -3.58
CA HIS A 446 12.00 24.46 -2.38
C HIS A 446 11.08 25.57 -1.87
N ALA A 447 10.42 26.32 -2.76
CA ALA A 447 9.43 27.31 -2.38
C ALA A 447 8.21 26.65 -1.69
N VAL A 448 7.67 25.58 -2.30
CA VAL A 448 6.56 24.81 -1.72
C VAL A 448 6.95 24.19 -0.38
N TRP A 449 8.14 23.61 -0.29
CA TRP A 449 8.68 23.04 0.95
C TRP A 449 8.74 24.07 2.08
N THR A 450 9.26 25.27 1.78
CA THR A 450 9.45 26.34 2.76
C THR A 450 8.13 26.75 3.43
N GLU A 451 7.03 26.74 2.69
CA GLU A 451 5.71 27.01 3.25
C GLU A 451 5.09 25.77 3.90
N ALA A 452 5.28 24.58 3.32
CA ALA A 452 4.74 23.32 3.83
C ALA A 452 5.27 22.99 5.23
N VAL A 453 6.56 23.20 5.51
CA VAL A 453 7.16 22.88 6.83
C VAL A 453 6.61 23.72 7.97
N LYS A 454 5.99 24.86 7.68
CA LYS A 454 5.30 25.71 8.68
C LYS A 454 3.97 25.11 9.13
N ILE A 455 3.39 24.22 8.32
CA ILE A 455 2.06 23.64 8.52
C ILE A 455 2.15 22.18 8.93
N PHE A 456 3.03 21.42 8.28
CA PHE A 456 3.11 19.96 8.44
C PHE A 456 4.33 19.55 9.25
N THR A 457 4.14 18.50 10.06
CA THR A 457 5.22 17.76 10.73
C THR A 457 4.73 16.33 10.89
N GLN A 458 5.53 15.33 10.50
CA GLN A 458 5.08 13.92 10.51
C GLN A 458 3.79 13.74 9.65
N HIS A 459 3.84 14.18 8.39
CA HIS A 459 2.69 14.17 7.46
C HIS A 459 3.06 13.54 6.11
N TRP A 460 2.14 12.82 5.48
CA TRP A 460 2.42 12.20 4.17
C TRP A 460 2.79 13.21 3.07
N ILE A 461 2.18 14.40 3.06
CA ILE A 461 2.51 15.51 2.14
C ILE A 461 3.98 15.93 2.26
N ILE A 462 4.49 16.17 3.49
CA ILE A 462 5.88 16.60 3.69
C ILE A 462 6.86 15.48 3.30
N ALA A 463 6.50 14.21 3.54
CA ALA A 463 7.29 13.07 3.11
C ALA A 463 7.31 12.91 1.58
N HIS A 464 6.20 13.19 0.90
CA HIS A 464 6.11 13.17 -0.56
C HIS A 464 6.98 14.27 -1.19
N LEU A 465 6.89 15.51 -0.70
CA LEU A 465 7.75 16.62 -1.13
C LEU A 465 9.23 16.30 -0.92
N ALA A 466 9.59 15.76 0.26
CA ALA A 466 10.97 15.34 0.53
C ALA A 466 11.47 14.29 -0.48
N GLY A 467 10.61 13.35 -0.87
CA GLY A 467 10.93 12.38 -1.93
C GLY A 467 11.21 13.03 -3.28
N LEU A 468 10.34 13.94 -3.74
CA LEU A 468 10.52 14.66 -5.01
C LEU A 468 11.80 15.50 -5.02
N ILE A 469 12.05 16.25 -3.94
CA ILE A 469 13.26 17.07 -3.79
C ILE A 469 14.51 16.18 -3.78
N CYS A 470 14.50 15.08 -3.03
CA CYS A 470 15.60 14.12 -3.02
C CYS A 470 15.89 13.57 -4.43
N GLU A 471 14.86 13.20 -5.19
CA GLU A 471 15.04 12.73 -6.56
C GLU A 471 15.63 13.80 -7.47
N GLY A 472 15.13 15.04 -7.41
CA GLY A 472 15.67 16.14 -8.21
C GLY A 472 17.13 16.47 -7.87
N LEU A 473 17.45 16.56 -6.57
CA LEU A 473 18.81 16.83 -6.09
C LEU A 473 19.80 15.72 -6.46
N ARG A 474 19.37 14.44 -6.38
CA ARG A 474 20.17 13.30 -6.85
C ARG A 474 20.48 13.43 -8.33
N ASP A 475 19.49 13.78 -9.15
CA ASP A 475 19.63 13.87 -10.61
C ASP A 475 20.57 15.03 -11.03
N VAL A 476 20.80 16.02 -10.16
CA VAL A 476 21.79 17.11 -10.35
C VAL A 476 23.06 16.94 -9.50
N TYR A 477 23.32 15.74 -8.96
CA TYR A 477 24.52 15.39 -8.19
C TYR A 477 24.75 16.24 -6.92
N GLN A 478 23.67 16.71 -6.28
CA GLN A 478 23.70 17.40 -4.98
C GLN A 478 23.39 16.42 -3.84
N PHE A 479 24.32 15.51 -3.56
CA PHE A 479 24.04 14.36 -2.69
C PHE A 479 23.88 14.69 -1.21
N ASP A 480 24.56 15.70 -0.67
CA ASP A 480 24.42 16.08 0.74
C ASP A 480 22.98 16.50 1.09
N GLU A 481 22.40 17.34 0.23
CA GLU A 481 21.02 17.80 0.38
C GLU A 481 20.04 16.66 0.06
N ALA A 482 20.32 15.84 -0.96
CA ALA A 482 19.50 14.66 -1.26
C ALA A 482 19.44 13.69 -0.06
N ILE A 483 20.58 13.41 0.59
CA ILE A 483 20.65 12.57 1.79
C ILE A 483 19.81 13.16 2.93
N HIS A 484 19.83 14.49 3.11
CA HIS A 484 19.00 15.16 4.12
C HIS A 484 17.51 14.91 3.87
N PHE A 485 17.01 15.22 2.67
CA PHE A 485 15.60 15.03 2.33
C PHE A 485 15.18 13.55 2.35
N HIS A 486 16.07 12.66 1.90
CA HIS A 486 15.85 11.23 2.00
C HIS A 486 15.68 10.77 3.45
N SER A 487 16.49 11.30 4.36
CA SER A 487 16.39 10.97 5.79
C SER A 487 15.02 11.35 6.38
N ILE A 488 14.41 12.45 5.91
CA ILE A 488 13.06 12.87 6.32
C ILE A 488 12.02 11.86 5.85
N LYS A 489 12.08 11.46 4.57
CA LYS A 489 11.21 10.43 3.98
C LYS A 489 11.36 9.10 4.71
N LEU A 490 12.59 8.63 4.95
CA LEU A 490 12.85 7.36 5.63
C LEU A 490 12.33 7.37 7.08
N ASN A 491 12.55 8.45 7.82
CA ASN A 491 12.04 8.59 9.19
C ASN A 491 10.51 8.60 9.24
N TYR A 492 9.87 9.22 8.25
CA TYR A 492 8.42 9.16 8.10
C TYR A 492 7.93 7.73 7.87
N LEU A 493 8.52 7.01 6.90
CA LEU A 493 8.13 5.65 6.53
C LEU A 493 8.24 4.68 7.71
N ARG A 494 9.32 4.76 8.49
CA ARG A 494 9.54 3.89 9.68
C ARG A 494 8.44 4.03 10.74
N LYS A 495 7.82 5.20 10.86
CA LYS A 495 6.71 5.43 11.80
C LYS A 495 5.36 5.01 11.25
N VAL A 496 5.10 5.30 9.99
CA VAL A 496 3.77 5.14 9.37
C VAL A 496 3.53 3.75 8.81
N MET A 497 4.60 3.09 8.34
CA MET A 497 4.56 1.77 7.74
C MET A 497 5.75 0.93 8.24
N PRO A 498 5.77 0.55 9.53
CA PRO A 498 6.89 -0.17 10.14
C PRO A 498 7.01 -1.63 9.70
N LEU A 499 5.94 -2.22 9.15
CA LEU A 499 5.96 -3.59 8.64
C LEU A 499 6.71 -3.66 7.30
N ALA A 500 7.38 -4.79 7.04
CA ALA A 500 8.17 -5.00 5.83
C ALA A 500 7.41 -4.61 4.56
N SER A 501 7.93 -3.69 3.76
CA SER A 501 7.32 -3.26 2.50
C SER A 501 8.42 -2.94 1.48
N TYR A 502 8.06 -2.95 0.20
CA TYR A 502 9.03 -2.63 -0.85
C TYR A 502 9.47 -1.17 -0.75
N THR A 503 8.54 -0.25 -0.48
CA THR A 503 8.86 1.18 -0.30
C THR A 503 9.84 1.41 0.85
N LEU A 504 9.70 0.70 1.98
CA LEU A 504 10.65 0.84 3.09
C LEU A 504 11.99 0.18 2.75
N ALA A 505 11.98 -1.03 2.17
CA ALA A 505 13.20 -1.72 1.77
C ALA A 505 14.04 -0.90 0.78
N TRP A 506 13.40 -0.34 -0.25
CA TRP A 506 14.08 0.49 -1.23
C TRP A 506 14.47 1.86 -0.67
N ALA A 507 13.74 2.41 0.31
CA ALA A 507 14.22 3.61 1.00
C ALA A 507 15.52 3.34 1.78
N HIS A 508 15.67 2.16 2.39
CA HIS A 508 16.94 1.76 2.98
C HIS A 508 18.03 1.53 1.92
N GLU A 509 17.73 0.86 0.81
CA GLU A 509 18.67 0.69 -0.32
C GLU A 509 19.14 2.06 -0.86
N GLU A 510 18.21 2.99 -1.09
CA GLU A 510 18.48 4.35 -1.57
C GLU A 510 19.35 5.17 -0.60
N SER A 511 19.26 4.92 0.72
CA SER A 511 20.17 5.58 1.68
C SER A 511 21.63 5.19 1.46
N ALA A 512 21.88 3.91 1.17
CA ALA A 512 23.22 3.42 0.89
C ALA A 512 23.69 3.86 -0.51
N ASP A 513 22.81 3.81 -1.51
CA ASP A 513 23.11 4.25 -2.87
C ASP A 513 23.54 5.72 -2.90
N LEU A 514 22.80 6.62 -2.23
CA LEU A 514 23.16 8.05 -2.14
C LEU A 514 24.51 8.28 -1.47
N CYS A 515 24.83 7.50 -0.44
CA CYS A 515 26.12 7.56 0.23
C CYS A 515 27.26 7.08 -0.70
N GLY A 516 27.01 6.01 -1.47
CA GLY A 516 27.95 5.52 -2.48
C GLY A 516 28.19 6.54 -3.59
N TYR A 517 27.14 7.12 -4.16
CA TYR A 517 27.25 8.13 -5.22
C TYR A 517 28.03 9.37 -4.77
N LYS A 518 27.83 9.80 -3.51
CA LYS A 518 28.61 10.89 -2.93
C LYS A 518 30.12 10.56 -2.92
N ILE A 519 30.49 9.36 -2.46
CA ILE A 519 31.89 8.93 -2.41
C ILE A 519 32.48 8.85 -3.83
N GLU A 520 31.72 8.30 -4.79
CA GLU A 520 32.15 8.20 -6.19
C GLU A 520 32.38 9.58 -6.81
N GLN A 521 31.52 10.56 -6.52
CA GLN A 521 31.68 11.94 -6.97
C GLN A 521 32.94 12.57 -6.37
N GLU A 522 33.14 12.47 -5.05
CA GLU A 522 34.32 12.99 -4.36
C GLU A 522 35.62 12.33 -4.88
N SER A 523 35.57 11.04 -5.22
CA SER A 523 36.72 10.29 -5.76
C SER A 523 37.02 10.63 -7.23
N SER A 524 36.07 11.21 -7.95
CA SER A 524 36.22 11.59 -9.36
C SER A 524 36.71 13.03 -9.54
N GLU A 525 36.91 13.78 -8.46
CA GLU A 525 37.40 15.16 -8.51
C GLU A 525 38.85 15.23 -9.02
N PRO A 526 39.25 16.30 -9.74
CA PRO A 526 40.59 16.40 -10.36
C PRO A 526 41.75 16.29 -9.37
N ASP A 527 41.53 16.67 -8.12
CA ASP A 527 42.52 16.66 -7.04
C ASP A 527 42.49 15.36 -6.21
N ALA A 528 41.64 14.39 -6.58
CA ALA A 528 41.50 13.14 -5.85
C ALA A 528 42.69 12.19 -6.07
N PRO A 529 43.12 11.42 -5.05
CA PRO A 529 44.25 10.49 -5.19
C PRO A 529 43.97 9.39 -6.23
N ALA A 530 44.87 9.19 -7.18
CA ALA A 530 44.72 8.30 -8.35
C ALA A 530 44.70 6.76 -8.07
N THR A 531 44.56 6.34 -6.82
CA THR A 531 44.52 4.91 -6.42
C THR A 531 43.23 4.61 -5.68
N GLN A 532 42.72 3.37 -5.76
CA GLN A 532 41.59 2.83 -4.97
C GLN A 532 41.61 3.41 -3.55
N THR A 533 40.88 4.50 -3.38
CA THR A 533 41.03 5.33 -2.20
C THR A 533 40.21 4.61 -1.14
N PRO A 534 40.80 4.26 0.01
CA PRO A 534 40.03 3.66 1.09
C PRO A 534 38.84 4.57 1.40
N ILE A 535 37.65 4.02 1.63
CA ILE A 535 36.48 4.86 1.91
C ILE A 535 36.46 5.28 3.39
N PRO A 536 35.79 6.39 3.74
CA PRO A 536 35.59 6.75 5.13
C PRO A 536 34.85 5.64 5.89
N MET A 537 35.37 5.26 7.07
CA MET A 537 34.79 4.19 7.89
C MET A 537 33.32 4.44 8.23
N PHE A 538 32.97 5.69 8.54
CA PHE A 538 31.60 6.06 8.85
C PHE A 538 30.66 5.80 7.66
N SER A 539 31.04 6.21 6.45
CA SER A 539 30.25 5.98 5.25
C SER A 539 30.07 4.50 4.96
N LYS A 540 31.13 3.68 5.14
CA LYS A 540 31.02 2.21 5.03
C LYS A 540 29.98 1.65 5.99
N LEU A 541 30.04 2.02 7.27
CA LEU A 541 29.09 1.54 8.29
C LEU A 541 27.64 1.94 7.98
N VAL A 542 27.43 3.16 7.48
CA VAL A 542 26.11 3.64 7.06
C VAL A 542 25.56 2.80 5.90
N MET A 543 26.38 2.57 4.87
CA MET A 543 25.98 1.75 3.71
C MET A 543 25.70 0.29 4.10
N GLU A 544 26.56 -0.33 4.92
CA GLU A 544 26.38 -1.70 5.40
C GLU A 544 25.05 -1.87 6.15
N ARG A 545 24.76 -0.98 7.11
CA ARG A 545 23.50 -1.04 7.88
C ARG A 545 22.28 -0.88 6.98
N ALA A 546 22.34 0.07 6.04
CA ALA A 546 21.23 0.38 5.15
C ALA A 546 20.97 -0.75 4.13
N TYR A 547 21.99 -1.33 3.51
CA TYR A 547 21.80 -2.51 2.65
C TYR A 547 21.38 -3.76 3.42
N GLU A 548 21.86 -3.94 4.66
CA GLU A 548 21.42 -5.04 5.51
C GLU A 548 19.92 -4.93 5.87
N ASP A 549 19.44 -3.72 6.19
CA ASP A 549 18.02 -3.47 6.41
C ASP A 549 17.19 -3.75 5.14
N ALA A 550 17.64 -3.26 3.98
CA ALA A 550 16.97 -3.51 2.71
C ALA A 550 16.90 -5.01 2.40
N ARG A 551 18.01 -5.73 2.54
CA ARG A 551 18.10 -7.20 2.38
C ARG A 551 17.14 -7.91 3.33
N ALA A 552 17.13 -7.56 4.61
CA ALA A 552 16.29 -8.20 5.61
C ALA A 552 14.80 -8.02 5.30
N LEU A 553 14.39 -6.83 4.87
CA LEU A 553 13.01 -6.56 4.46
C LEU A 553 12.62 -7.33 3.19
N LEU A 554 13.49 -7.36 2.17
CA LEU A 554 13.25 -8.08 0.91
C LEU A 554 13.19 -9.60 1.11
N LEU A 555 14.02 -10.15 2.00
CA LEU A 555 14.00 -11.56 2.35
C LEU A 555 12.61 -12.00 2.86
N LEU A 556 11.95 -11.15 3.66
CA LEU A 556 10.59 -11.41 4.13
C LEU A 556 9.56 -11.28 3.00
N LEU A 557 9.72 -10.28 2.14
CA LEU A 557 8.75 -9.93 1.11
C LEU A 557 8.71 -10.92 -0.05
N CYS A 558 9.88 -11.31 -0.57
CA CYS A 558 9.99 -12.12 -1.77
C CYS A 558 10.89 -13.35 -1.65
N GLY A 559 11.60 -13.51 -0.52
CA GLY A 559 12.45 -14.67 -0.28
C GLY A 559 13.89 -14.50 -0.75
N GLU A 560 14.73 -15.47 -0.42
CA GLU A 560 16.18 -15.40 -0.60
C GLU A 560 16.60 -15.38 -2.07
N SER A 561 16.03 -16.27 -2.89
CA SER A 561 16.39 -16.44 -4.30
C SER A 561 15.85 -15.33 -5.22
N HIS A 562 14.97 -14.46 -4.72
CA HIS A 562 14.38 -13.41 -5.53
C HIS A 562 15.41 -12.34 -5.94
N HIS A 563 15.34 -11.88 -7.19
CA HIS A 563 16.34 -10.98 -7.77
C HIS A 563 16.52 -9.66 -7.00
N TYR A 564 15.45 -9.09 -6.41
CA TYR A 564 15.55 -7.94 -5.50
C TYR A 564 16.41 -8.24 -4.27
N THR A 565 16.15 -9.35 -3.56
CA THR A 565 16.95 -9.75 -2.40
C THR A 565 18.40 -9.99 -2.81
N GLN A 566 18.62 -10.69 -3.92
CA GLN A 566 19.95 -10.95 -4.47
C GLN A 566 20.67 -9.66 -4.90
N ALA A 567 19.96 -8.64 -5.38
CA ALA A 567 20.55 -7.34 -5.69
C ALA A 567 21.06 -6.64 -4.41
N ALA A 568 20.27 -6.63 -3.34
CA ALA A 568 20.70 -6.10 -2.05
C ALA A 568 21.89 -6.87 -1.46
N VAL A 569 21.91 -8.21 -1.59
CA VAL A 569 23.06 -9.05 -1.19
C VAL A 569 24.32 -8.66 -1.96
N ARG A 570 24.26 -8.57 -3.29
CA ARG A 570 25.43 -8.17 -4.11
C ARG A 570 25.96 -6.78 -3.74
N LYS A 571 25.07 -5.82 -3.48
CA LYS A 571 25.46 -4.48 -3.03
C LYS A 571 26.13 -4.51 -1.67
N LEU A 572 25.61 -5.29 -0.73
CA LEU A 572 26.21 -5.46 0.59
C LEU A 572 27.60 -6.14 0.52
N ASP A 573 27.73 -7.22 -0.25
CA ASP A 573 29.00 -7.92 -0.46
C ASP A 573 30.05 -7.00 -1.09
N HIS A 574 29.63 -6.16 -2.04
CA HIS A 574 30.50 -5.14 -2.61
C HIS A 574 31.00 -4.17 -1.53
N VAL A 575 30.12 -3.62 -0.69
CA VAL A 575 30.52 -2.71 0.40
C VAL A 575 31.47 -3.39 1.40
N HIS A 576 31.21 -4.65 1.77
CA HIS A 576 32.11 -5.42 2.64
C HIS A 576 33.53 -5.50 2.07
N SER A 577 33.66 -5.66 0.75
CA SER A 577 34.95 -5.76 0.06
C SER A 577 35.74 -4.44 -0.03
N LEU A 578 35.11 -3.29 0.22
CA LEU A 578 35.77 -1.98 0.07
C LEU A 578 36.82 -1.75 1.18
N PRO A 579 38.04 -1.29 0.84
CA PRO A 579 39.07 -0.93 1.81
C PRO A 579 38.65 0.32 2.60
N VAL A 580 39.05 0.41 3.87
CA VAL A 580 38.69 1.52 4.78
C VAL A 580 39.92 2.31 5.16
N HIS A 581 39.80 3.63 5.30
CA HIS A 581 40.90 4.44 5.83
C HIS A 581 41.31 3.93 7.22
N PRO A 582 42.61 3.73 7.50
CA PRO A 582 43.07 3.43 8.84
C PRO A 582 42.59 4.51 9.81
N LEU A 583 42.03 4.11 10.95
CA LEU A 583 41.67 5.06 12.00
C LEU A 583 42.92 5.86 12.40
N PRO A 584 42.80 7.18 12.61
CA PRO A 584 43.91 7.96 13.13
C PRO A 584 44.34 7.35 14.46
N SER A 585 45.63 7.03 14.59
CA SER A 585 46.21 6.61 15.87
C SER A 585 45.87 7.66 16.92
N PRO A 586 45.47 7.27 18.15
CA PRO A 586 45.28 8.24 19.22
C PRO A 586 46.56 9.09 19.33
N PRO A 587 46.44 10.41 19.56
CA PRO A 587 47.61 11.26 19.71
C PRO A 587 48.50 10.63 20.76
N ALA A 588 49.77 10.40 20.40
CA ALA A 588 50.75 9.89 21.34
C ALA A 588 50.68 10.79 22.57
N SER A 589 50.34 10.19 23.72
CA SER A 589 50.40 10.89 24.99
C SER A 589 51.79 11.49 25.10
N THR A 590 51.89 12.81 24.96
CA THR A 590 53.09 13.52 25.36
C THR A 590 53.35 13.11 26.80
N PRO A 591 54.56 12.63 27.16
CA PRO A 591 54.86 12.41 28.55
C PRO A 591 54.65 13.75 29.24
N SER A 592 53.67 13.81 30.14
CA SER A 592 53.56 14.89 31.11
C SER A 592 54.95 15.02 31.72
N GLU A 593 55.59 16.19 31.56
CA GLU A 593 56.74 16.56 32.36
C GLU A 593 56.33 16.31 33.82
N ALA A 594 56.95 15.31 34.42
CA ALA A 594 56.82 15.05 35.83
C ALA A 594 57.45 16.26 36.53
N ALA A 595 56.60 17.13 37.07
CA ALA A 595 57.03 18.10 38.06
C ALA A 595 57.72 17.32 39.20
N GLU A 596 58.95 17.71 39.49
CA GLU A 596 59.75 17.17 40.59
C GLU A 596 58.96 17.25 41.90
N PRO A 597 58.90 16.17 42.71
CA PRO A 597 58.31 16.26 44.03
C PRO A 597 59.30 16.90 45.00
N ASP A 598 58.94 18.10 45.44
CA ASP A 598 59.63 18.85 46.48
C ASP A 598 59.60 18.06 47.79
N ASN A 599 60.79 17.85 48.36
CA ASN A 599 61.02 17.01 49.52
C ASN A 599 60.72 17.80 50.80
N THR A 600 59.52 17.69 51.36
CA THR A 600 59.25 18.09 52.74
C THR A 600 58.44 17.05 53.51
N THR A 601 59.11 16.50 54.52
CA THR A 601 58.62 15.65 55.59
C THR A 601 57.49 16.32 56.37
N HIS A 602 56.36 15.63 56.62
CA HIS A 602 55.62 15.66 57.91
C HIS A 602 54.58 14.52 58.02
N THR A 603 54.94 13.54 58.86
CA THR A 603 54.13 12.75 59.83
C THR A 603 52.66 12.35 59.57
N ASN A 604 52.47 11.01 59.61
CA ASN A 604 51.28 10.18 59.85
C ASN A 604 50.10 10.75 60.66
N ALA A 605 48.88 10.47 60.19
CA ALA A 605 47.79 9.87 60.99
C ALA A 605 46.72 9.22 60.07
N SER A 606 46.30 8.01 60.43
CA SER A 606 45.41 7.12 59.67
C SER A 606 43.93 7.24 60.09
N ALA A 607 43.00 7.08 59.15
CA ALA A 607 41.63 6.56 59.36
C ALA A 607 40.96 6.15 58.02
N PRO A 608 40.01 5.20 58.00
CA PRO A 608 39.85 4.23 56.91
C PRO A 608 38.69 4.48 55.92
N SER A 609 38.82 3.89 54.73
CA SER A 609 37.81 3.86 53.65
C SER A 609 36.71 2.79 53.88
N PRO A 610 35.47 3.01 53.41
CA PRO A 610 34.39 2.02 53.44
C PRO A 610 34.46 1.01 52.27
N PRO A 611 33.89 -0.21 52.41
CA PRO A 611 34.07 -1.30 51.44
C PRO A 611 33.03 -1.31 50.31
N LEU A 612 33.45 -1.80 49.15
CA LEU A 612 32.60 -2.21 48.01
C LEU A 612 31.95 -3.58 48.29
N PRO A 613 30.70 -3.86 47.86
CA PRO A 613 30.16 -5.20 47.90
C PRO A 613 30.47 -5.99 46.61
N ALA A 614 30.77 -7.27 46.84
CA ALA A 614 31.21 -8.27 45.88
C ALA A 614 30.11 -8.83 44.97
N GLU A 615 30.55 -9.27 43.80
CA GLU A 615 29.81 -10.10 42.85
C GLU A 615 29.45 -11.47 43.44
N THR A 616 28.23 -11.94 43.19
CA THR A 616 27.94 -13.38 43.13
C THR A 616 27.02 -13.69 41.96
N ASN A 617 27.45 -14.68 41.20
CA ASN A 617 26.85 -15.21 39.99
C ASN A 617 25.95 -16.39 40.36
N HIS A 618 24.66 -16.43 40.00
CA HIS A 618 23.92 -17.68 39.83
C HIS A 618 22.73 -17.56 38.85
N HIS A 619 22.58 -18.64 38.10
CA HIS A 619 21.72 -18.86 36.93
C HIS A 619 20.25 -19.13 37.27
N HIS A 620 19.41 -18.92 36.24
CA HIS A 620 18.13 -19.59 35.90
C HIS A 620 16.76 -19.05 36.40
N GLN A 621 15.98 -18.64 35.37
CA GLN A 621 14.55 -18.88 35.13
C GLN A 621 13.45 -17.93 35.67
N HIS A 622 12.51 -17.70 34.73
CA HIS A 622 11.13 -17.20 34.82
C HIS A 622 10.86 -15.67 34.83
N HIS A 623 10.52 -15.16 33.64
CA HIS A 623 9.74 -13.94 33.42
C HIS A 623 8.24 -14.23 33.67
N GLN A 624 7.65 -13.56 34.66
CA GLN A 624 6.21 -13.28 34.71
C GLN A 624 6.00 -11.79 34.94
N GLN A 625 5.17 -11.19 34.07
CA GLN A 625 4.69 -9.82 34.11
C GLN A 625 3.93 -9.55 35.42
N GLN A 626 4.22 -8.43 36.08
CA GLN A 626 3.30 -7.83 37.06
C GLN A 626 2.62 -6.60 36.44
N GLN A 627 1.30 -6.75 36.30
CA GLN A 627 0.32 -5.73 36.01
C GLN A 627 0.30 -4.67 37.14
N ARG A 628 0.30 -3.39 36.80
CA ARG A 628 -0.14 -2.32 37.73
C ARG A 628 -1.55 -1.89 37.37
N GLN A 629 -2.49 -2.30 38.21
CA GLN A 629 -3.86 -1.78 38.27
C GLN A 629 -3.82 -0.42 38.98
N MET A 630 -4.45 0.60 38.38
CA MET A 630 -4.80 1.85 39.05
C MET A 630 -6.32 1.86 39.27
N THR A 631 -6.72 1.91 40.54
CA THR A 631 -8.11 2.06 40.99
C THR A 631 -8.58 3.51 40.86
N PRO A 632 -9.88 3.76 40.58
CA PRO A 632 -10.42 5.10 40.40
C PRO A 632 -10.87 5.73 41.73
N LEU A 633 -10.57 7.03 41.90
CA LEU A 633 -11.11 7.87 42.97
C LEU A 633 -12.50 8.40 42.58
N THR A 634 -13.48 8.05 43.40
CA THR A 634 -14.89 8.45 43.32
C THR A 634 -15.10 9.93 43.67
N TYR A 635 -15.91 10.61 42.85
CA TYR A 635 -16.48 11.93 43.09
C TYR A 635 -17.57 11.88 44.18
N HIS A 636 -17.48 12.77 45.17
CA HIS A 636 -18.60 13.11 46.05
C HIS A 636 -19.07 14.54 45.78
N THR A 637 -20.35 14.65 45.44
CA THR A 637 -21.14 15.87 45.32
C THR A 637 -21.50 16.41 46.70
N GLN A 638 -21.28 17.71 46.94
CA GLN A 638 -22.05 18.47 47.91
C GLN A 638 -22.32 19.90 47.43
N SER A 639 -23.59 20.26 47.54
CA SER A 639 -24.24 21.52 47.22
C SER A 639 -24.24 22.50 48.40
N HIS A 640 -24.04 23.79 48.10
CA HIS A 640 -24.78 24.98 48.60
C HIS A 640 -23.86 26.18 48.89
N GLY A 641 -24.28 27.35 48.38
CA GLY A 641 -23.98 28.66 48.98
C GLY A 641 -23.55 29.75 48.00
N GLN A 642 -24.50 30.51 47.47
CA GLN A 642 -24.26 31.93 47.16
C GLN A 642 -24.32 32.75 48.46
N PRO A 643 -23.58 33.88 48.57
CA PRO A 643 -24.17 35.17 48.21
C PRO A 643 -23.21 36.21 47.57
N ASN A 644 -23.84 37.27 47.05
CA ASN A 644 -23.34 38.48 46.38
C ASN A 644 -22.13 39.21 47.01
N GLY A 645 -21.36 39.92 46.18
CA GLY A 645 -20.50 41.02 46.60
C GLY A 645 -19.57 41.57 45.50
N THR A 646 -19.94 42.73 44.96
CA THR A 646 -19.15 43.61 44.07
C THR A 646 -17.81 44.09 44.68
N THR A 647 -16.71 44.13 43.91
CA THR A 647 -15.81 45.29 43.70
C THR A 647 -14.57 44.95 42.85
N THR A 648 -14.42 45.68 41.74
CA THR A 648 -13.19 46.27 41.12
C THR A 648 -11.81 45.60 41.28
N GLY A 649 -11.10 45.38 40.16
CA GLY A 649 -9.63 45.24 40.16
C GLY A 649 -9.06 44.67 38.86
N ASP A 650 -8.24 45.46 38.18
CA ASP A 650 -7.66 45.28 36.84
C ASP A 650 -6.72 44.09 36.59
N ALA A 651 -6.53 43.86 35.28
CA ALA A 651 -5.34 43.39 34.56
C ALA A 651 -5.11 41.88 34.36
N GLY A 652 -5.33 41.43 33.12
CA GLY A 652 -4.82 40.18 32.58
C GLY A 652 -5.32 39.92 31.16
N GLY A 653 -4.52 40.31 30.16
CA GLY A 653 -4.91 40.45 28.75
C GLY A 653 -5.46 39.18 28.08
N VAL A 654 -6.59 39.36 27.40
CA VAL A 654 -7.14 38.41 26.42
C VAL A 654 -6.38 38.61 25.11
N CYS A 655 -5.53 37.66 24.72
CA CYS A 655 -5.04 37.57 23.34
C CYS A 655 -6.18 37.05 22.45
N ALA A 656 -6.63 37.90 21.53
CA ALA A 656 -7.65 37.60 20.53
C ALA A 656 -7.22 36.43 19.61
N PRO A 657 -8.05 35.38 19.42
CA PRO A 657 -7.76 34.28 18.52
C PRO A 657 -8.53 34.47 17.21
N ASP A 658 -7.96 35.18 16.22
CA ASP A 658 -8.54 35.14 14.85
C ASP A 658 -7.65 35.65 13.70
N VAL A 659 -6.39 36.01 13.97
CA VAL A 659 -5.53 36.66 12.95
C VAL A 659 -4.57 35.67 12.26
N LEU A 660 -4.33 34.48 12.84
CA LEU A 660 -3.36 33.53 12.29
C LEU A 660 -3.94 32.61 11.21
N GLY A 661 -5.16 32.11 11.41
CA GLY A 661 -5.83 31.21 10.45
C GLY A 661 -6.16 31.90 9.13
N THR A 662 -6.57 33.18 9.19
CA THR A 662 -6.82 34.02 8.00
C THR A 662 -5.53 34.39 7.26
N ARG A 663 -4.39 34.54 7.96
CA ARG A 663 -3.10 34.83 7.30
C ARG A 663 -2.49 33.62 6.61
N LEU A 664 -2.62 32.42 7.18
CA LEU A 664 -2.18 31.17 6.54
C LEU A 664 -3.05 30.81 5.34
N ALA A 665 -4.38 30.98 5.43
CA ALA A 665 -5.28 30.81 4.30
C ALA A 665 -5.02 31.83 3.18
N ALA A 666 -4.79 33.11 3.53
CA ALA A 666 -4.51 34.17 2.55
C ALA A 666 -3.11 34.10 1.93
N ALA A 667 -2.13 33.47 2.60
CA ALA A 667 -0.80 33.21 2.03
C ALA A 667 -0.85 32.02 1.04
N ALA A 668 -1.52 30.92 1.41
CA ALA A 668 -1.72 29.78 0.53
C ALA A 668 -2.57 30.12 -0.72
N GLN A 669 -3.58 31.01 -0.59
CA GLN A 669 -4.38 31.46 -1.74
C GLN A 669 -3.64 32.38 -2.72
N ARG A 670 -2.57 33.08 -2.30
CA ARG A 670 -1.82 34.00 -3.16
C ARG A 670 -0.70 33.34 -3.95
N GLN A 671 -0.37 32.08 -3.64
CA GLN A 671 0.69 31.32 -4.32
C GLN A 671 0.15 30.11 -5.11
N ALA A 672 -1.13 29.78 -4.98
CA ALA A 672 -1.83 28.78 -5.79
C ALA A 672 -2.51 29.37 -7.05
N TRP A 673 -2.09 30.54 -7.50
CA TRP A 673 -2.55 31.24 -8.72
C TRP A 673 -1.38 31.79 -9.51
#